data_AF-A0A173UTH1-F1
#
_entry.id   AF-A0A173UTH1-F1
#
_cell.length_a   1.000
_cell.length_b   1.000
_cell.length_c   1.000
_cell.angle_alpha   90.00
_cell.angle_beta   90.00
_cell.angle_gamma   90.00
#
_symmetry.space_group_name_H-M   'P 1'
#
loop_
_entity.id
_entity.type
_entity.pdbx_description
1 polymer ?
#
loop_
_entity_poly.entity_id
_entity_poly.type
_entity_poly.pdbx_seq_one_letter_code
_entity_poly.pdbx_strand_id
1 'polypeptide(L)'
;MNTVNDRKLVGGMISSIGFSQQDSASIKYIFLYLSNGLKEISFESDDDFCLVLTDSKKVKVQVKINTLTIPFARKLSKNISYTDQNIIIGSSYDDSFRNVLQYKNRHLNNLSGDFYDDKGKLYSDWEMYCKEIDIDSTFLLNCDFDIIDGVNKFAIARDAISQWAEKQKLIIDVSTLINELKSVISDKRCKCGHLSITEIQDIIFKHRNTRIELYNNTVDSRLITEIVEKLIRNNPFFEKEILPIKYSIESHHYVEARSRIEECLHNHILETDLTRLYLWILNVLGEHSYIVSLKPKYYLNDMFCRLEFAKAYYNLSECNEARACLNEIDKEVWDENVFFLSALVYHDSKQDNESQQELLKCLELNDSFIDALIMLGTLTSIGNPCEAIKNFEKALLIDENCSAAYYGLAVLSENAFDFESALNYYHDYATKCTDEISSEIMAKIAAFSFICNKDHWELLFQKWNMLFRKQKQVSGEESVLMPVIGWKESYIFLLISKTDGFTIICGDTTIFEYQEGKNEARSSIGLVLPHIGFSMHKFVNENNSNPVRASDRYNMEESALPAIIKDYTSLEGYNETLSKLLKTGKLHLNHEFGNNSKEYIINDDDITIEMKITGSELIGNIIIGDVLMRVWIDPIGKGFRSFKKQLSRDCSFNEACIVMRCNNHESTLTFKKKVIRIIYCD
;
A
#
# COMPACT_ATOMS: atom_id res chain seq x y z
N MET A 1 16.76 32.33 -13.26
CA MET A 1 15.68 32.72 -14.19
C MET A 1 15.82 31.87 -15.45
N ASN A 2 14.85 30.97 -15.70
CA ASN A 2 14.53 30.48 -17.03
C ASN A 2 13.07 30.01 -16.96
N THR A 3 12.18 30.92 -17.32
CA THR A 3 10.74 30.72 -17.45
C THR A 3 10.46 29.91 -18.71
N VAL A 4 10.11 28.63 -18.56
CA VAL A 4 9.52 27.85 -19.67
C VAL A 4 8.02 28.16 -19.71
N ASN A 5 7.66 29.04 -20.64
CA ASN A 5 6.30 29.41 -21.00
C ASN A 5 5.64 28.30 -21.85
N ASP A 6 5.27 27.17 -21.24
CA ASP A 6 4.37 26.21 -21.90
C ASP A 6 3.40 25.56 -20.91
N ARG A 7 2.57 26.39 -20.28
CA ARG A 7 1.47 25.94 -19.39
C ARG A 7 0.40 25.09 -20.09
N LYS A 8 0.40 24.98 -21.43
CA LYS A 8 -0.60 24.21 -22.19
C LYS A 8 -0.26 22.73 -22.39
N LEU A 9 1.03 22.34 -22.41
CA LEU A 9 1.45 20.95 -22.65
C LEU A 9 1.62 20.12 -21.37
N VAL A 10 1.78 20.77 -20.22
CA VAL A 10 1.87 20.12 -18.90
C VAL A 10 0.49 20.00 -18.22
N GLY A 11 -0.55 20.59 -18.81
CA GLY A 11 -1.89 20.69 -18.22
C GLY A 11 -2.50 19.35 -17.84
N GLY A 12 -2.39 18.33 -18.72
CA GLY A 12 -2.93 16.99 -18.47
C GLY A 12 -2.18 16.20 -17.38
N MET A 13 -0.86 16.39 -17.28
CA MET A 13 -0.04 15.77 -16.23
C MET A 13 -0.27 16.46 -14.88
N ILE A 14 -0.32 17.79 -14.89
CA ILE A 14 -0.65 18.62 -13.72
C ILE A 14 -2.05 18.30 -13.21
N SER A 15 -3.04 18.12 -14.10
CA SER A 15 -4.39 17.73 -13.72
C SER A 15 -4.41 16.31 -13.14
N SER A 16 -3.67 15.36 -13.72
CA SER A 16 -3.59 14.00 -13.18
C SER A 16 -2.94 13.96 -11.78
N ILE A 17 -1.85 14.72 -11.56
CA ILE A 17 -1.21 14.85 -10.25
C ILE A 17 -2.16 15.50 -9.24
N GLY A 18 -2.86 16.57 -9.66
CA GLY A 18 -3.83 17.28 -8.83
C GLY A 18 -5.01 16.40 -8.43
N PHE A 19 -5.61 15.68 -9.39
CA PHE A 19 -6.68 14.73 -9.11
C PHE A 19 -6.23 13.62 -8.16
N SER A 20 -5.03 13.06 -8.35
CA SER A 20 -4.51 12.04 -7.44
C SER A 20 -4.27 12.60 -6.02
N GLN A 21 -3.82 13.85 -5.89
CA GLN A 21 -3.65 14.51 -4.59
C GLN A 21 -5.00 14.80 -3.93
N GLN A 22 -5.99 15.23 -4.72
CA GLN A 22 -7.37 15.44 -4.29
C GLN A 22 -8.02 14.15 -3.80
N ASP A 23 -7.86 13.04 -4.54
CA ASP A 23 -8.40 11.74 -4.16
C ASP A 23 -7.78 11.28 -2.82
N SER A 24 -6.46 11.36 -2.66
CA SER A 24 -5.79 11.05 -1.39
C SER A 24 -6.20 11.98 -0.25
N ALA A 25 -6.37 13.28 -0.51
CA ALA A 25 -6.83 14.24 0.48
C ALA A 25 -8.25 13.93 0.94
N SER A 26 -9.14 13.62 0.01
CA SER A 26 -10.53 13.25 0.32
C SER A 26 -10.58 12.01 1.21
N ILE A 27 -9.75 10.99 0.95
CA ILE A 27 -9.64 9.80 1.82
C ILE A 27 -9.18 10.20 3.22
N LYS A 28 -8.08 10.96 3.37
CA LYS A 28 -7.60 11.41 4.69
C LYS A 28 -8.72 12.06 5.49
N TYR A 29 -9.46 12.97 4.86
CA TYR A 29 -10.49 13.76 5.50
C TYR A 29 -11.79 12.99 5.76
N ILE A 30 -12.12 12.00 4.93
CA ILE A 30 -13.18 11.03 5.25
C ILE A 30 -12.90 10.40 6.62
N PHE A 31 -11.73 9.78 6.81
CA PHE A 31 -11.41 9.06 8.05
C PHE A 31 -11.22 9.97 9.26
N LEU A 32 -10.80 11.22 9.06
CA LEU A 32 -10.72 12.21 10.13
C LEU A 32 -12.11 12.62 10.66
N TYR A 33 -13.11 12.66 9.78
CA TYR A 33 -14.47 13.08 10.13
C TYR A 33 -15.46 11.93 10.29
N LEU A 34 -15.09 10.70 9.93
CA LEU A 34 -15.97 9.53 9.95
C LEU A 34 -16.58 9.28 11.33
N SER A 35 -15.79 9.42 12.40
CA SER A 35 -16.26 9.33 13.78
C SER A 35 -16.79 10.65 14.36
N ASN A 36 -16.66 11.75 13.62
CA ASN A 36 -17.00 13.11 14.05
C ASN A 36 -18.23 13.66 13.30
N GLY A 37 -19.18 12.77 12.97
CA GLY A 37 -20.47 13.17 12.40
C GLY A 37 -20.44 13.48 10.90
N LEU A 38 -19.54 12.87 10.12
CA LEU A 38 -19.62 12.89 8.65
C LEU A 38 -20.97 12.33 8.19
N LYS A 39 -21.64 13.01 7.27
CA LYS A 39 -22.87 12.54 6.63
C LYS A 39 -22.61 12.13 5.19
N GLU A 40 -21.87 12.93 4.45
CA GLU A 40 -21.48 12.67 3.06
C GLU A 40 -20.27 13.52 2.68
N ILE A 41 -19.58 13.09 1.63
CA ILE A 41 -18.60 13.88 0.90
C ILE A 41 -19.11 14.13 -0.52
N SER A 42 -18.99 15.37 -0.99
CA SER A 42 -19.38 15.79 -2.33
C SER A 42 -18.19 16.37 -3.08
N PHE A 43 -18.14 16.15 -4.39
CA PHE A 43 -17.09 16.67 -5.26
C PHE A 43 -17.69 17.80 -6.11
N GLU A 44 -17.19 19.02 -5.91
CA GLU A 44 -17.76 20.24 -6.49
C GLU A 44 -16.81 20.84 -7.56
N SER A 45 -17.28 21.87 -8.26
CA SER A 45 -16.50 22.54 -9.32
C SER A 45 -15.64 23.69 -8.78
N ASP A 46 -16.18 24.43 -7.81
CA ASP A 46 -15.51 25.60 -7.22
C ASP A 46 -14.59 25.19 -6.05
N ASP A 47 -15.03 24.22 -5.26
CA ASP A 47 -14.25 23.56 -4.22
C ASP A 47 -13.90 22.14 -4.68
N ASP A 48 -12.69 21.67 -4.37
CA ASP A 48 -12.23 20.36 -4.84
C ASP A 48 -13.07 19.23 -4.18
N PHE A 49 -13.43 19.36 -2.90
CA PHE A 49 -14.50 18.55 -2.29
C PHE A 49 -15.07 19.23 -1.03
N CYS A 50 -16.28 18.85 -0.64
CA CYS A 50 -16.96 19.34 0.55
C CYS A 50 -17.44 18.18 1.43
N LEU A 51 -17.12 18.22 2.73
CA LEU A 51 -17.68 17.33 3.74
C LEU A 51 -18.93 17.96 4.32
N VAL A 52 -20.04 17.21 4.35
CA VAL A 52 -21.27 17.63 5.01
C VAL A 52 -21.39 16.85 6.32
N LEU A 53 -21.57 17.56 7.43
CA LEU A 53 -21.72 16.97 8.76
C LEU A 53 -23.20 16.80 9.12
N THR A 54 -23.48 15.98 10.14
CA THR A 54 -24.85 15.69 10.62
C THR A 54 -25.58 16.92 11.15
N ASP A 55 -24.87 17.93 11.63
CA ASP A 55 -25.42 19.23 12.05
C ASP A 55 -25.59 20.23 10.89
N SER A 56 -25.50 19.75 9.65
CA SER A 56 -25.56 20.53 8.40
C SER A 56 -24.42 21.54 8.21
N LYS A 57 -23.37 21.52 9.05
CA LYS A 57 -22.15 22.28 8.77
C LYS A 57 -21.42 21.70 7.58
N LYS A 58 -20.80 22.58 6.80
CA LYS A 58 -19.98 22.23 5.64
C LYS A 58 -18.52 22.55 5.89
N VAL A 59 -17.65 21.62 5.51
CA VAL A 59 -16.21 21.82 5.47
C VAL A 59 -15.79 21.77 4.01
N LYS A 60 -15.51 22.95 3.44
CA LYS A 60 -15.07 23.13 2.05
C LYS A 60 -13.57 22.96 1.97
N VAL A 61 -13.11 22.07 1.10
CA VAL A 61 -11.69 21.73 0.98
C VAL A 61 -11.19 22.03 -0.42
N GLN A 62 -10.12 22.82 -0.51
CA GLN A 62 -9.44 23.14 -1.75
C GLN A 62 -8.03 22.55 -1.75
N VAL A 63 -7.74 21.72 -2.75
CA VAL A 63 -6.48 21.00 -2.92
C VAL A 63 -5.67 21.64 -4.05
N LYS A 64 -4.47 22.12 -3.73
CA LYS A 64 -3.57 22.80 -4.65
C LYS A 64 -2.24 22.05 -4.73
N ILE A 65 -1.80 21.76 -5.95
CA ILE A 65 -0.50 21.11 -6.22
C ILE A 65 0.71 22.01 -5.92
N ASN A 66 0.47 23.30 -5.71
CA ASN A 66 1.51 24.29 -5.49
C ASN A 66 1.89 24.40 -4.01
N THR A 67 3.14 24.77 -3.76
CA THR A 67 3.59 25.26 -2.46
C THR A 67 2.75 26.46 -2.04
N LEU A 68 2.23 26.43 -0.82
CA LEU A 68 1.52 27.55 -0.22
C LEU A 68 2.55 28.62 0.17
N THR A 69 2.37 29.80 -0.42
CA THR A 69 3.19 30.99 -0.23
C THR A 69 2.27 32.16 0.09
N ILE A 70 2.79 33.21 0.72
CA ILE A 70 2.03 34.44 1.03
C ILE A 70 1.33 35.01 -0.22
N PRO A 71 2.00 35.18 -1.39
CA PRO A 71 1.33 35.69 -2.59
C PRO A 71 0.22 34.78 -3.11
N PHE A 72 0.38 33.45 -2.96
CA PHE A 72 -0.63 32.49 -3.40
C PHE A 72 -1.84 32.49 -2.48
N ALA A 73 -1.62 32.53 -1.16
CA ALA A 73 -2.67 32.67 -0.16
C ALA A 73 -3.48 33.97 -0.35
N ARG A 74 -2.82 35.09 -0.65
CA ARG A 74 -3.46 36.36 -1.00
C ARG A 74 -4.37 36.28 -2.23
N LYS A 75 -4.01 35.43 -3.19
CA LYS A 75 -4.85 35.21 -4.37
C LYS A 75 -6.10 34.39 -4.02
N LEU A 76 -5.95 33.39 -3.16
CA LEU A 76 -7.05 32.54 -2.71
C LEU A 76 -8.04 33.29 -1.81
N SER A 77 -7.56 34.19 -0.94
CA SER A 77 -8.39 34.97 -0.02
C SER A 77 -9.44 35.85 -0.71
N LYS A 78 -9.31 36.12 -2.01
CA LYS A 78 -10.25 36.94 -2.78
C LYS A 78 -11.51 36.19 -3.24
N ASN A 79 -11.49 34.85 -3.19
CA ASN A 79 -12.51 34.00 -3.81
C ASN A 79 -13.19 33.04 -2.80
N ILE A 80 -13.08 33.29 -1.49
CA ILE A 80 -13.55 32.38 -0.44
C ILE A 80 -14.76 32.94 0.29
N SER A 81 -15.76 32.08 0.52
CA SER A 81 -16.90 32.37 1.39
C SER A 81 -16.58 32.00 2.84
N TYR A 82 -16.88 32.89 3.78
CA TYR A 82 -16.65 32.68 5.21
C TYR A 82 -17.85 32.09 5.96
N THR A 83 -18.89 31.68 5.24
CA THR A 83 -20.09 31.06 5.84
C THR A 83 -19.85 29.65 6.35
N ASP A 84 -18.85 28.97 5.78
CA ASP A 84 -18.51 27.57 6.03
C ASP A 84 -17.05 27.47 6.52
N GLN A 85 -16.69 26.33 7.14
CA GLN A 85 -15.29 26.08 7.46
C GLN A 85 -14.53 25.77 6.17
N ASN A 86 -13.36 26.39 5.99
CA ASN A 86 -12.57 26.25 4.78
C ASN A 86 -11.21 25.63 5.11
N ILE A 87 -10.77 24.67 4.30
CA ILE A 87 -9.46 24.04 4.42
C ILE A 87 -8.72 24.16 3.10
N ILE A 88 -7.48 24.64 3.15
CA ILE A 88 -6.62 24.77 1.98
C ILE A 88 -5.44 23.81 2.13
N ILE A 89 -5.33 22.89 1.19
CA ILE A 89 -4.30 21.86 1.16
C ILE A 89 -3.27 22.21 0.08
N GLY A 90 -2.01 22.34 0.46
CA GLY A 90 -0.88 22.55 -0.44
C GLY A 90 -0.01 21.30 -0.61
N SER A 91 0.96 21.37 -1.51
CA SER A 91 2.04 20.36 -1.59
C SER A 91 3.18 20.59 -0.60
N SER A 92 3.38 21.83 -0.14
CA SER A 92 4.32 22.21 0.93
C SER A 92 4.07 23.66 1.40
N TYR A 93 4.78 24.11 2.44
CA TYR A 93 4.89 25.52 2.84
C TYR A 93 6.28 26.05 2.48
N ASP A 94 6.36 27.28 1.99
CA ASP A 94 7.63 28.03 2.08
C ASP A 94 7.88 28.52 3.51
N ASP A 95 9.11 28.94 3.81
CA ASP A 95 9.48 29.36 5.17
C ASP A 95 8.70 30.59 5.63
N SER A 96 8.40 31.51 4.70
CA SER A 96 7.64 32.73 5.00
C SER A 96 6.21 32.41 5.42
N PHE A 97 5.51 31.54 4.68
CA PHE A 97 4.14 31.15 5.00
C PHE A 97 4.09 30.25 6.24
N ARG A 98 5.10 29.39 6.45
CA ARG A 98 5.23 28.62 7.70
C ARG A 98 5.30 29.55 8.91
N ASN A 99 6.04 30.66 8.82
CA ASN A 99 6.09 31.66 9.90
C ASN A 99 4.73 32.34 10.13
N VAL A 100 3.96 32.61 9.08
CA VAL A 100 2.59 33.13 9.20
C VAL A 100 1.71 32.15 9.98
N LEU A 101 1.75 30.85 9.65
CA LEU A 101 0.98 29.83 10.36
C LEU A 101 1.41 29.66 11.82
N GLN A 102 2.71 29.75 12.11
CA GLN A 102 3.19 29.74 13.49
C GLN A 102 2.69 30.96 14.28
N TYR A 103 2.68 32.14 13.65
CA TYR A 103 2.16 33.34 14.26
C TYR A 103 0.64 33.25 14.49
N LYS A 104 -0.12 32.71 13.51
CA LYS A 104 -1.55 32.38 13.62
C LYS A 104 -1.81 31.48 14.84
N ASN A 105 -1.10 30.37 14.95
CA ASN A 105 -1.30 29.41 16.03
C ASN A 105 -0.98 30.01 17.41
N ARG A 106 0.07 30.83 17.51
CA ARG A 106 0.36 31.57 18.76
C ARG A 106 -0.75 32.55 19.11
N HIS A 107 -1.26 33.28 18.13
CA HIS A 107 -2.37 34.22 18.33
C HIS A 107 -3.64 33.50 18.83
N LEU A 108 -4.03 32.40 18.18
CA LEU A 108 -5.19 31.58 18.59
C LEU A 108 -5.01 30.97 19.99
N ASN A 109 -3.83 30.45 20.31
CA ASN A 109 -3.54 29.90 21.64
C ASN A 109 -3.58 30.98 22.74
N ASN A 110 -3.15 32.20 22.44
CA ASN A 110 -3.22 33.31 23.40
C ASN A 110 -4.66 33.82 23.58
N LEU A 111 -5.52 33.71 22.57
CA LEU A 111 -6.94 34.04 22.65
C LEU A 111 -7.74 33.07 23.53
N SER A 112 -7.35 31.79 23.54
CA SER A 112 -8.01 30.72 24.30
C SER A 112 -7.52 30.58 25.74
N GLY A 113 -6.40 31.22 26.12
CA GLY A 113 -5.89 31.19 27.50
C GLY A 113 -6.65 32.13 28.45
N ASP A 114 -6.94 31.64 29.67
CA ASP A 114 -7.69 32.36 30.71
C ASP A 114 -6.96 33.59 31.32
N PHE A 115 -5.69 33.81 30.98
CA PHE A 115 -4.78 34.73 31.68
C PHE A 115 -4.28 35.93 30.85
N TYR A 116 -4.84 36.22 29.67
CA TYR A 116 -4.43 37.36 28.87
C TYR A 116 -5.35 38.57 29.07
N ASP A 117 -4.90 39.54 29.86
CA ASP A 117 -5.68 40.70 30.32
C ASP A 117 -6.06 41.73 29.23
N ASP A 118 -5.42 41.69 28.04
CA ASP A 118 -5.68 42.66 26.96
C ASP A 118 -5.86 41.97 25.59
N LYS A 119 -7.04 41.36 25.40
CA LYS A 119 -7.44 40.77 24.10
C LYS A 119 -7.50 41.81 22.97
N GLY A 120 -7.76 43.09 23.30
CA GLY A 120 -7.86 44.18 22.33
C GLY A 120 -6.53 44.48 21.63
N LYS A 121 -5.45 44.54 22.42
CA LYS A 121 -4.09 44.69 21.87
C LYS A 121 -3.69 43.51 20.99
N LEU A 122 -4.06 42.28 21.38
CA LEU A 122 -3.75 41.07 20.62
C LEU A 122 -4.40 41.08 19.22
N TYR A 123 -5.67 41.51 19.12
CA TYR A 123 -6.35 41.70 17.83
C TYR A 123 -5.70 42.81 17.00
N SER A 124 -5.30 43.92 17.63
CA SER A 124 -4.61 45.02 16.94
C SER A 124 -3.26 44.60 16.37
N ASP A 125 -2.47 43.83 17.14
CA ASP A 125 -1.16 43.32 16.69
C ASP A 125 -1.32 42.33 15.53
N TRP A 126 -2.35 41.48 15.57
CA TRP A 126 -2.68 40.56 14.49
C TRP A 126 -3.12 41.28 13.21
N GLU A 127 -4.01 42.27 13.33
CA GLU A 127 -4.43 43.13 12.22
C GLU A 127 -3.25 43.87 11.58
N MET A 128 -2.32 44.36 12.40
CA MET A 128 -1.10 45.04 11.92
C MET A 128 -0.20 44.08 11.16
N TYR A 129 0.04 42.88 11.70
CA TYR A 129 0.82 41.84 11.02
C TYR A 129 0.19 41.42 9.68
N CYS A 130 -1.13 41.21 9.64
CA CYS A 130 -1.86 40.86 8.42
C CYS A 130 -1.76 41.96 7.35
N LYS A 131 -1.80 43.24 7.75
CA LYS A 131 -1.56 44.38 6.85
C LYS A 131 -0.15 44.42 6.29
N GLU A 132 0.87 44.10 7.10
CA GLU A 132 2.27 44.08 6.64
C GLU A 132 2.49 43.02 5.54
N ILE A 133 1.86 41.86 5.67
CA ILE A 133 1.95 40.78 4.66
C ILE A 133 0.91 40.90 3.55
N ASP A 134 0.02 41.90 3.61
CA ASP A 134 -1.07 42.17 2.66
C ASP A 134 -1.97 40.94 2.47
N ILE A 135 -2.42 40.31 3.56
CA ILE A 135 -3.41 39.23 3.54
C ILE A 135 -4.57 39.58 4.46
N ASP A 136 -5.79 39.23 4.04
CA ASP A 136 -7.00 39.41 4.84
C ASP A 136 -6.93 38.62 6.17
N SER A 137 -7.15 39.33 7.28
CA SER A 137 -7.05 38.77 8.63
C SER A 137 -8.12 37.71 8.89
N THR A 138 -9.33 37.93 8.35
CA THR A 138 -10.47 37.02 8.54
C THR A 138 -10.26 35.71 7.80
N PHE A 139 -9.67 35.75 6.60
CA PHE A 139 -9.25 34.57 5.84
C PHE A 139 -8.25 33.71 6.61
N LEU A 140 -7.17 34.30 7.13
CA LEU A 140 -6.17 33.51 7.87
C LEU A 140 -6.75 32.88 9.13
N LEU A 141 -7.66 33.57 9.84
CA LEU A 141 -8.27 33.05 11.06
C LEU A 141 -9.30 31.95 10.80
N ASN A 142 -10.14 32.10 9.76
CA ASN A 142 -11.26 31.21 9.48
C ASN A 142 -10.93 30.05 8.52
N CYS A 143 -9.76 30.07 7.87
CA CYS A 143 -9.29 28.97 7.03
C CYS A 143 -8.20 28.15 7.72
N ASP A 144 -8.33 26.83 7.69
CA ASP A 144 -7.27 25.90 8.08
C ASP A 144 -6.36 25.59 6.89
N PHE A 145 -5.10 25.29 7.18
CA PHE A 145 -4.08 25.00 6.18
C PHE A 145 -3.41 23.66 6.49
N ASP A 146 -3.26 22.84 5.47
CA ASP A 146 -2.67 21.51 5.57
C ASP A 146 -1.74 21.21 4.39
N ILE A 147 -0.89 20.19 4.54
CA ILE A 147 0.01 19.72 3.49
C ILE A 147 -0.27 18.27 3.17
N ILE A 148 -0.37 17.99 1.87
CA ILE A 148 -0.28 16.64 1.32
C ILE A 148 0.70 16.71 0.16
N ASP A 149 1.94 16.28 0.37
CA ASP A 149 2.95 16.31 -0.68
C ASP A 149 2.64 15.27 -1.78
N GLY A 150 3.11 15.53 -3.00
CA GLY A 150 2.79 14.70 -4.17
C GLY A 150 3.38 13.29 -4.13
N VAL A 151 4.38 13.04 -3.29
CA VAL A 151 5.13 11.77 -3.15
C VAL A 151 4.48 10.88 -2.10
N ASN A 152 4.14 11.45 -0.94
CA ASN A 152 3.66 10.76 0.25
C ASN A 152 2.13 10.76 0.38
N LYS A 153 1.39 11.41 -0.52
CA LYS A 153 -0.09 11.45 -0.50
C LYS A 153 -0.76 10.09 -0.23
N PHE A 154 -0.20 9.01 -0.77
CA PHE A 154 -0.71 7.66 -0.54
C PHE A 154 -0.43 7.15 0.87
N ALA A 155 0.77 7.41 1.40
CA ALA A 155 1.13 7.06 2.77
C ALA A 155 0.29 7.85 3.78
N ILE A 156 0.04 9.14 3.53
CA ILE A 156 -0.80 10.00 4.39
C ILE A 156 -2.25 9.49 4.43
N ALA A 157 -2.82 9.16 3.27
CA ALA A 157 -4.16 8.59 3.21
C ALA A 157 -4.24 7.21 3.90
N ARG A 158 -3.20 6.37 3.71
CA ARG A 158 -3.09 5.06 4.36
C ARG A 158 -3.01 5.18 5.89
N ASP A 159 -2.17 6.09 6.37
CA ASP A 159 -1.98 6.38 7.79
C ASP A 159 -3.28 6.87 8.45
N ALA A 160 -4.05 7.74 7.79
CA ALA A 160 -5.35 8.18 8.30
C ALA A 160 -6.35 7.01 8.49
N ILE A 161 -6.36 6.06 7.55
CA ILE A 161 -7.17 4.84 7.66
C ILE A 161 -6.68 4.01 8.85
N SER A 162 -5.37 3.74 8.94
CA SER A 162 -4.77 2.95 10.02
C SER A 162 -5.04 3.53 11.40
N GLN A 163 -4.86 4.84 11.58
CA GLN A 163 -5.12 5.52 12.84
C GLN A 163 -6.60 5.49 13.24
N TRP A 164 -7.50 5.63 12.27
CA TRP A 164 -8.92 5.48 12.52
C TRP A 164 -9.27 4.04 12.92
N ALA A 165 -8.76 3.05 12.18
CA ALA A 165 -8.98 1.63 12.46
C ALA A 165 -8.47 1.25 13.85
N GLU A 166 -7.27 1.69 14.23
CA GLU A 166 -6.67 1.48 15.55
C GLU A 166 -7.54 2.07 16.66
N LYS A 167 -8.02 3.32 16.50
CA LYS A 167 -8.93 3.97 17.46
C LYS A 167 -10.24 3.20 17.63
N GLN A 168 -10.75 2.62 16.55
CA GLN A 168 -11.96 1.80 16.57
C GLN A 168 -11.69 0.34 16.97
N LYS A 169 -10.42 -0.04 17.22
CA LYS A 169 -9.98 -1.41 17.48
C LYS A 169 -10.40 -2.39 16.37
N LEU A 170 -10.37 -1.93 15.12
CA LEU A 170 -10.67 -2.73 13.94
C LEU A 170 -9.35 -3.18 13.29
N ILE A 171 -9.29 -4.44 12.88
CA ILE A 171 -8.26 -4.93 11.95
C ILE A 171 -8.87 -4.82 10.55
N ILE A 172 -8.14 -4.23 9.61
CA ILE A 172 -8.60 -3.89 8.25
C ILE A 172 -7.44 -4.11 7.29
N ASP A 173 -7.68 -4.71 6.12
CA ASP A 173 -6.72 -4.66 5.02
C ASP A 173 -6.72 -3.27 4.40
N VAL A 174 -5.83 -2.43 4.93
CA VAL A 174 -5.70 -1.03 4.51
C VAL A 174 -5.29 -0.92 3.04
N SER A 175 -4.56 -1.90 2.50
CA SER A 175 -4.00 -1.84 1.14
C SER A 175 -5.07 -2.06 0.08
N THR A 176 -6.00 -2.99 0.30
CA THR A 176 -7.14 -3.20 -0.59
C THR A 176 -8.19 -2.10 -0.42
N LEU A 177 -8.51 -1.74 0.81
CA LEU A 177 -9.46 -0.67 1.13
C LEU A 177 -9.11 0.66 0.44
N ILE A 178 -7.85 1.09 0.55
CA ILE A 178 -7.43 2.37 -0.02
C ILE A 178 -7.51 2.36 -1.56
N ASN A 179 -7.34 1.21 -2.20
CA ASN A 179 -7.42 1.08 -3.65
C ASN A 179 -8.87 1.12 -4.14
N GLU A 180 -9.80 0.46 -3.44
CA GLU A 180 -11.23 0.55 -3.75
C GLU A 180 -11.76 1.97 -3.54
N LEU A 181 -11.44 2.60 -2.39
CA LEU A 181 -11.85 3.97 -2.12
C LEU A 181 -11.34 4.95 -3.18
N LYS A 182 -10.09 4.83 -3.63
CA LYS A 182 -9.56 5.64 -4.73
C LYS A 182 -10.36 5.47 -6.01
N SER A 183 -10.72 4.23 -6.36
CA SER A 183 -11.49 3.93 -7.55
C SER A 183 -12.87 4.59 -7.50
N VAL A 184 -13.59 4.39 -6.39
CA VAL A 184 -14.93 4.95 -6.16
C VAL A 184 -14.90 6.48 -6.15
N ILE A 185 -13.96 7.07 -5.41
CA ILE A 185 -13.79 8.52 -5.31
C ILE A 185 -13.45 9.13 -6.67
N SER A 186 -12.55 8.52 -7.44
CA SER A 186 -12.19 9.00 -8.77
C SER A 186 -13.41 9.03 -9.70
N ASP A 187 -14.27 8.00 -9.67
CA ASP A 187 -15.51 7.96 -10.45
C ASP A 187 -16.50 9.05 -10.00
N LYS A 188 -16.74 9.18 -8.68
CA LYS A 188 -17.63 10.21 -8.12
C LYS A 188 -17.13 11.62 -8.46
N ARG A 189 -15.82 11.88 -8.34
CA ARG A 189 -15.20 13.17 -8.70
C ARG A 189 -15.39 13.50 -10.18
N CYS A 190 -15.18 12.53 -11.08
CA CYS A 190 -15.36 12.77 -12.53
C CYS A 190 -16.80 13.16 -12.90
N LYS A 191 -17.78 12.80 -12.06
CA LYS A 191 -19.21 13.09 -12.24
C LYS A 191 -19.70 14.27 -11.40
N CYS A 192 -18.82 14.95 -10.66
CA CYS A 192 -19.22 15.93 -9.62
C CYS A 192 -20.29 15.35 -8.66
N GLY A 193 -20.10 14.08 -8.29
CA GLY A 193 -21.03 13.31 -7.47
C GLY A 193 -20.78 13.43 -5.98
N HIS A 194 -21.44 12.57 -5.22
CA HIS A 194 -21.32 12.49 -3.77
C HIS A 194 -21.23 11.02 -3.33
N LEU A 195 -20.63 10.82 -2.16
CA LEU A 195 -20.48 9.53 -1.49
C LEU A 195 -21.03 9.68 -0.07
N SER A 196 -22.09 8.94 0.25
CA SER A 196 -22.70 8.98 1.58
C SER A 196 -21.82 8.27 2.61
N ILE A 197 -22.04 8.56 3.89
CA ILE A 197 -21.38 7.81 4.97
C ILE A 197 -21.71 6.31 4.90
N THR A 198 -22.92 5.94 4.48
CA THR A 198 -23.32 4.53 4.35
C THR A 198 -22.53 3.82 3.25
N GLU A 199 -22.35 4.45 2.08
CA GLU A 199 -21.51 3.91 1.00
C GLU A 199 -20.05 3.77 1.46
N ILE A 200 -19.53 4.77 2.18
CA ILE A 200 -18.17 4.74 2.74
C ILE A 200 -18.02 3.58 3.74
N GLN A 201 -18.98 3.42 4.64
CA GLN A 201 -18.97 2.37 5.65
C GLN A 201 -19.05 0.98 5.00
N ASP A 202 -19.92 0.77 4.00
CA ASP A 202 -20.00 -0.49 3.27
C ASP A 202 -18.65 -0.85 2.63
N ILE A 203 -17.97 0.12 1.99
CA ILE A 203 -16.64 -0.11 1.42
C ILE A 203 -15.64 -0.46 2.52
N ILE A 204 -15.64 0.23 3.66
CA ILE A 204 -14.75 -0.08 4.79
C ILE A 204 -15.00 -1.49 5.30
N PHE A 205 -16.26 -1.90 5.45
CA PHE A 205 -16.62 -3.21 5.99
C PHE A 205 -16.27 -4.36 5.06
N LYS A 206 -16.27 -4.16 3.73
CA LYS A 206 -15.79 -5.18 2.76
C LYS A 206 -14.32 -5.55 2.94
N HIS A 207 -13.52 -4.62 3.46
CA HIS A 207 -12.06 -4.77 3.64
C HIS A 207 -11.65 -4.82 5.10
N ARG A 208 -12.61 -4.98 6.02
CA ARG A 208 -12.27 -5.34 7.39
C ARG A 208 -11.54 -6.69 7.37
N ASN A 209 -10.84 -7.01 8.44
CA ASN A 209 -10.27 -8.32 8.73
C ASN A 209 -10.74 -8.65 10.15
N THR A 210 -11.92 -9.18 10.37
CA THR A 210 -12.25 -9.67 11.74
C THR A 210 -11.32 -10.83 12.13
N ARG A 211 -11.07 -11.07 13.43
CA ARG A 211 -10.54 -12.39 13.87
C ARG A 211 -11.43 -13.54 13.36
N ILE A 212 -12.67 -13.21 13.05
CA ILE A 212 -13.71 -14.06 12.47
C ILE A 212 -13.71 -14.01 10.93
N GLU A 213 -12.88 -13.28 10.20
CA GLU A 213 -12.93 -13.34 8.72
C GLU A 213 -12.28 -14.59 8.15
N LEU A 214 -11.37 -15.21 8.89
CA LEU A 214 -11.02 -16.63 8.74
C LEU A 214 -12.26 -17.54 8.89
N TYR A 215 -13.27 -17.12 9.64
CA TYR A 215 -14.51 -17.84 9.92
C TYR A 215 -15.72 -17.41 9.04
N ASN A 216 -15.77 -16.17 8.54
CA ASN A 216 -16.86 -15.66 7.71
C ASN A 216 -16.62 -15.92 6.23
N ASN A 217 -15.38 -16.22 5.82
CA ASN A 217 -15.09 -16.76 4.49
C ASN A 217 -15.75 -18.12 4.25
N THR A 218 -16.22 -18.81 5.31
CA THR A 218 -16.95 -20.10 5.20
C THR A 218 -18.46 -20.00 5.38
N VAL A 219 -19.00 -18.88 5.88
CA VAL A 219 -20.41 -18.56 5.62
C VAL A 219 -20.46 -17.89 4.26
N ASP A 220 -20.30 -18.71 3.23
CA ASP A 220 -20.41 -18.31 1.84
C ASP A 220 -21.62 -17.37 1.73
N SER A 221 -21.43 -16.16 1.21
CA SER A 221 -22.54 -15.26 0.89
C SER A 221 -23.65 -16.01 0.16
N ARG A 222 -23.28 -17.04 -0.60
CA ARG A 222 -24.15 -18.04 -1.22
C ARG A 222 -25.00 -18.86 -0.24
N LEU A 223 -24.46 -19.35 0.88
CA LEU A 223 -25.21 -20.11 1.89
C LEU A 223 -26.25 -19.22 2.59
N ILE A 224 -25.89 -17.96 2.91
CA ILE A 224 -26.84 -16.99 3.47
C ILE A 224 -27.86 -16.57 2.42
N THR A 225 -27.43 -16.41 1.17
CA THR A 225 -28.34 -16.17 0.05
C THR A 225 -29.30 -17.34 -0.12
N GLU A 226 -28.87 -18.59 -0.01
CA GLU A 226 -29.72 -19.78 -0.02
C GLU A 226 -30.67 -19.83 1.17
N ILE A 227 -30.26 -19.38 2.36
CA ILE A 227 -31.14 -19.22 3.52
C ILE A 227 -32.21 -18.17 3.22
N VAL A 228 -31.83 -17.00 2.67
CA VAL A 228 -32.78 -15.94 2.28
C VAL A 228 -33.70 -16.42 1.15
N GLU A 229 -33.23 -17.21 0.19
CA GLU A 229 -34.06 -17.83 -0.84
C GLU A 229 -35.05 -18.83 -0.25
N LYS A 230 -34.62 -19.66 0.69
CA LYS A 230 -35.52 -20.58 1.41
C LYS A 230 -36.57 -19.79 2.19
N LEU A 231 -36.20 -18.67 2.81
CA LEU A 231 -37.14 -17.79 3.50
C LEU A 231 -38.20 -17.21 2.55
N ILE A 232 -37.79 -16.74 1.37
CA ILE A 232 -38.71 -16.27 0.32
C ILE A 232 -39.62 -17.40 -0.15
N ARG A 233 -39.06 -18.57 -0.48
CA ARG A 233 -39.83 -19.73 -0.97
C ARG A 233 -40.85 -20.23 0.05
N ASN A 234 -40.49 -20.24 1.33
CA ASN A 234 -41.37 -20.68 2.42
C ASN A 234 -42.42 -19.62 2.78
N ASN A 235 -42.16 -18.35 2.48
CA ASN A 235 -43.01 -17.21 2.84
C ASN A 235 -43.26 -16.27 1.65
N PRO A 236 -43.90 -16.73 0.56
CA PRO A 236 -44.06 -15.95 -0.66
C PRO A 236 -44.90 -14.66 -0.47
N PHE A 237 -45.68 -14.59 0.61
CA PHE A 237 -46.41 -13.37 0.98
C PHE A 237 -45.50 -12.17 1.30
N PHE A 238 -44.30 -12.43 1.86
CA PHE A 238 -43.33 -11.40 2.25
C PHE A 238 -42.19 -11.24 1.23
N GLU A 239 -42.37 -11.77 0.01
CA GLU A 239 -41.33 -11.73 -1.02
C GLU A 239 -40.89 -10.29 -1.34
N LYS A 240 -41.82 -9.32 -1.34
CA LYS A 240 -41.51 -7.92 -1.65
C LYS A 240 -40.62 -7.27 -0.61
N GLU A 241 -40.75 -7.67 0.64
CA GLU A 241 -40.01 -7.16 1.78
C GLU A 241 -38.64 -7.84 1.90
N ILE A 242 -38.54 -9.14 1.58
CA ILE A 242 -37.31 -9.93 1.73
C ILE A 242 -36.38 -9.85 0.51
N LEU A 243 -36.94 -9.79 -0.70
CA LEU A 243 -36.16 -9.78 -1.94
C LEU A 243 -35.12 -8.63 -1.99
N PRO A 244 -35.40 -7.41 -1.52
CA PRO A 244 -34.40 -6.36 -1.47
C PRO A 244 -33.27 -6.61 -0.45
N ILE A 245 -33.55 -7.30 0.66
CA ILE A 245 -32.52 -7.74 1.62
C ILE A 245 -31.55 -8.68 0.90
N LYS A 246 -32.08 -9.64 0.14
CA LYS A 246 -31.29 -10.57 -0.69
C LYS A 246 -30.35 -9.82 -1.63
N TYR A 247 -30.87 -8.90 -2.44
CA TYR A 247 -30.06 -8.13 -3.39
C TYR A 247 -28.98 -7.29 -2.72
N SER A 248 -29.29 -6.73 -1.55
CA SER A 248 -28.32 -5.95 -0.77
C SER A 248 -27.17 -6.83 -0.27
N ILE A 249 -27.46 -8.04 0.20
CA ILE A 249 -26.44 -9.03 0.61
C ILE A 249 -25.61 -9.49 -0.59
N GLU A 250 -26.26 -9.86 -1.71
CA GLU A 250 -25.57 -10.29 -2.95
C GLU A 250 -24.66 -9.21 -3.53
N SER A 251 -25.01 -7.93 -3.31
CA SER A 251 -24.22 -6.78 -3.77
C SER A 251 -23.23 -6.26 -2.72
N HIS A 252 -23.11 -6.95 -1.58
CA HIS A 252 -22.26 -6.56 -0.44
C HIS A 252 -22.58 -5.15 0.13
N HIS A 253 -23.84 -4.72 0.06
CA HIS A 253 -24.37 -3.51 0.70
C HIS A 253 -24.98 -3.87 2.06
N TYR A 254 -24.13 -4.18 3.04
CA TYR A 254 -24.55 -4.75 4.32
C TYR A 254 -25.27 -3.75 5.23
N VAL A 255 -24.93 -2.46 5.17
CA VAL A 255 -25.64 -1.43 5.94
C VAL A 255 -27.07 -1.27 5.43
N GLU A 256 -27.27 -1.29 4.11
CA GLU A 256 -28.61 -1.25 3.51
C GLU A 256 -29.42 -2.50 3.89
N ALA A 257 -28.80 -3.68 3.81
CA ALA A 257 -29.42 -4.93 4.23
C ALA A 257 -29.83 -4.87 5.72
N ARG A 258 -28.97 -4.35 6.62
CA ARG A 258 -29.28 -4.14 8.04
C ARG A 258 -30.54 -3.30 8.22
N SER A 259 -30.59 -2.12 7.60
CA SER A 259 -31.71 -1.19 7.74
C SER A 259 -33.03 -1.78 7.23
N ARG A 260 -32.99 -2.53 6.13
CA ARG A 260 -34.18 -3.23 5.60
C ARG A 260 -34.65 -4.33 6.55
N ILE A 261 -33.73 -5.08 7.17
CA ILE A 261 -34.09 -6.08 8.18
C ILE A 261 -34.71 -5.41 9.42
N GLU A 262 -34.14 -4.29 9.90
CA GLU A 262 -34.69 -3.53 11.02
C GLU A 262 -36.13 -3.07 10.76
N GLU A 263 -36.42 -2.59 9.55
CA GLU A 263 -37.78 -2.20 9.14
C GLU A 263 -38.74 -3.40 9.19
N CYS A 264 -38.33 -4.55 8.65
CA CYS A 264 -39.13 -5.77 8.71
C CYS A 264 -39.38 -6.24 10.15
N LEU A 265 -38.36 -6.19 11.01
CA LEU A 265 -38.48 -6.53 12.43
C LEU A 265 -39.39 -5.54 13.18
N HIS A 266 -39.33 -4.25 12.85
CA HIS A 266 -40.24 -3.25 13.41
C HIS A 266 -41.70 -3.52 13.03
N ASN A 267 -41.92 -4.01 11.82
CA ASN A 267 -43.24 -4.38 11.30
C ASN A 267 -43.68 -5.80 11.71
N HIS A 268 -42.96 -6.48 12.61
CA HIS A 268 -43.24 -7.83 13.08
C HIS A 268 -43.30 -8.90 11.96
N ILE A 269 -42.48 -8.72 10.91
CA ILE A 269 -42.39 -9.65 9.78
C ILE A 269 -41.31 -10.69 10.06
N LEU A 270 -41.65 -11.99 9.99
CA LEU A 270 -40.72 -13.13 10.11
C LEU A 270 -39.68 -12.96 11.24
N GLU A 271 -40.13 -12.54 12.42
CA GLU A 271 -39.25 -12.03 13.48
C GLU A 271 -38.12 -13.01 13.83
N THR A 272 -38.39 -14.31 13.97
CA THR A 272 -37.37 -15.30 14.33
C THR A 272 -36.29 -15.41 13.26
N ASP A 273 -36.67 -15.57 12.00
CA ASP A 273 -35.73 -15.78 10.90
C ASP A 273 -34.95 -14.52 10.56
N LEU A 274 -35.63 -13.36 10.56
CA LEU A 274 -34.97 -12.08 10.35
C LEU A 274 -34.12 -11.66 11.54
N THR A 275 -34.41 -12.12 12.77
CA THR A 275 -33.51 -11.90 13.92
C THR A 275 -32.20 -12.64 13.74
N ARG A 276 -32.22 -13.90 13.25
CA ARG A 276 -30.99 -14.64 12.93
C ARG A 276 -30.14 -13.89 11.91
N LEU A 277 -30.78 -13.45 10.81
CA LEU A 277 -30.11 -12.70 9.75
C LEU A 277 -29.62 -11.34 10.24
N TYR A 278 -30.38 -10.67 11.10
CA TYR A 278 -30.01 -9.38 11.69
C TYR A 278 -28.74 -9.51 12.54
N LEU A 279 -28.69 -10.47 13.47
CA LEU A 279 -27.51 -10.69 14.30
C LEU A 279 -26.27 -11.04 13.47
N TRP A 280 -26.45 -11.86 12.41
CA TRP A 280 -25.38 -12.15 11.45
C TRP A 280 -24.88 -10.89 10.74
N ILE A 281 -25.78 -10.06 10.19
CA ILE A 281 -25.40 -8.80 9.53
C ILE A 281 -24.68 -7.86 10.51
N LEU A 282 -25.14 -7.77 11.76
CA LEU A 282 -24.46 -6.96 12.78
C LEU A 282 -23.04 -7.47 13.04
N ASN A 283 -22.80 -8.80 13.03
CA ASN A 283 -21.46 -9.35 13.19
C ASN A 283 -20.58 -9.05 11.98
N VAL A 284 -21.12 -9.13 10.76
CA VAL A 284 -20.45 -8.72 9.52
C VAL A 284 -20.07 -7.23 9.59
N LEU A 285 -20.99 -6.39 10.05
CA LEU A 285 -20.77 -4.95 10.24
C LEU A 285 -19.92 -4.60 11.48
N GLY A 286 -19.53 -5.59 12.28
CA GLY A 286 -18.68 -5.37 13.44
C GLY A 286 -19.34 -4.70 14.64
N GLU A 287 -20.66 -4.66 14.69
CA GLU A 287 -21.44 -4.03 15.76
C GLU A 287 -21.52 -4.92 17.02
N HIS A 288 -20.39 -5.52 17.43
CA HIS A 288 -20.36 -6.57 18.45
C HIS A 288 -20.86 -6.09 19.82
N SER A 289 -20.52 -4.86 20.22
CA SER A 289 -21.02 -4.27 21.48
C SER A 289 -22.54 -4.08 21.45
N TYR A 290 -23.09 -3.71 20.29
CA TYR A 290 -24.53 -3.58 20.11
C TYR A 290 -25.21 -4.95 20.13
N ILE A 291 -24.65 -5.96 19.46
CA ILE A 291 -25.13 -7.35 19.56
C ILE A 291 -25.22 -7.79 21.02
N VAL A 292 -24.16 -7.61 21.82
CA VAL A 292 -24.18 -7.97 23.24
C VAL A 292 -25.32 -7.26 24.00
N SER A 293 -25.58 -5.99 23.69
CA SER A 293 -26.70 -5.24 24.29
C SER A 293 -28.08 -5.79 23.90
N LEU A 294 -28.20 -6.46 22.76
CA LEU A 294 -29.43 -7.07 22.26
C LEU A 294 -29.70 -8.46 22.87
N LYS A 295 -28.75 -9.04 23.62
CA LYS A 295 -28.90 -10.36 24.24
C LYS A 295 -30.21 -10.50 25.04
N PRO A 296 -30.61 -9.57 25.92
CA PRO A 296 -31.88 -9.70 26.66
C PRO A 296 -33.14 -9.77 25.76
N LYS A 297 -33.06 -9.22 24.54
CA LYS A 297 -34.17 -9.13 23.60
C LYS A 297 -34.23 -10.31 22.62
N TYR A 298 -33.07 -10.75 22.12
CA TYR A 298 -32.98 -11.70 21.01
C TYR A 298 -32.25 -13.01 21.37
N TYR A 299 -31.88 -13.22 22.64
CA TYR A 299 -31.31 -14.49 23.10
C TYR A 299 -32.40 -15.56 23.22
N LEU A 300 -32.79 -16.10 22.07
CA LEU A 300 -33.70 -17.22 21.93
C LEU A 300 -32.94 -18.53 22.19
N ASN A 301 -33.67 -19.61 22.51
CA ASN A 301 -33.14 -20.98 22.56
C ASN A 301 -32.90 -21.52 21.14
N ASP A 302 -32.16 -20.73 20.35
CA ASP A 302 -31.88 -20.95 18.94
C ASP A 302 -30.36 -20.99 18.74
N MET A 303 -29.88 -22.07 18.14
CA MET A 303 -28.44 -22.29 17.93
C MET A 303 -27.79 -21.14 17.16
N PHE A 304 -28.42 -20.67 16.09
CA PHE A 304 -27.87 -19.59 15.26
C PHE A 304 -27.69 -18.31 16.08
N CYS A 305 -28.72 -17.89 16.82
CA CYS A 305 -28.62 -16.71 17.67
C CYS A 305 -27.49 -16.86 18.70
N ARG A 306 -27.41 -17.99 19.42
CA ARG A 306 -26.34 -18.26 20.39
C ARG A 306 -24.95 -18.19 19.76
N LEU A 307 -24.80 -18.75 18.56
CA LEU A 307 -23.57 -18.72 17.81
C LEU A 307 -23.17 -17.28 17.42
N GLU A 308 -24.11 -16.46 16.96
CA GLU A 308 -23.86 -15.04 16.67
C GLU A 308 -23.46 -14.24 17.93
N PHE A 309 -24.06 -14.53 19.08
CA PHE A 309 -23.60 -13.94 20.34
C PHE A 309 -22.19 -14.41 20.71
N ALA A 310 -21.88 -15.70 20.55
CA ALA A 310 -20.55 -16.23 20.81
C ALA A 310 -19.48 -15.52 19.96
N LYS A 311 -19.75 -15.32 18.67
CA LYS A 311 -18.89 -14.55 17.74
C LYS A 311 -18.70 -13.10 18.22
N ALA A 312 -19.77 -12.44 18.65
CA ALA A 312 -19.69 -11.06 19.13
C ALA A 312 -18.82 -10.96 20.39
N TYR A 313 -19.03 -11.83 21.37
CA TYR A 313 -18.21 -11.89 22.58
C TYR A 313 -16.74 -12.21 22.29
N TYR A 314 -16.48 -13.16 21.38
CA TYR A 314 -15.11 -13.49 20.98
C TYR A 314 -14.38 -12.29 20.36
N ASN A 315 -15.03 -11.54 19.46
CA ASN A 315 -14.45 -10.32 18.88
C ASN A 315 -14.20 -9.22 19.91
N LEU A 316 -15.00 -9.16 20.99
CA LEU A 316 -14.78 -8.26 22.11
C LEU A 316 -13.69 -8.76 23.07
N SER A 317 -13.04 -9.90 22.78
CA SER A 317 -12.10 -10.59 23.67
C SER A 317 -12.71 -11.08 24.99
N GLU A 318 -14.04 -11.16 25.06
CA GLU A 318 -14.81 -11.67 26.20
C GLU A 318 -14.96 -13.21 26.06
N CYS A 319 -13.84 -13.91 26.24
CA CYS A 319 -13.75 -15.35 25.93
C CYS A 319 -14.63 -16.23 26.85
N ASN A 320 -14.91 -15.78 28.08
CA ASN A 320 -15.74 -16.55 29.01
C ASN A 320 -17.21 -16.53 28.59
N GLU A 321 -17.69 -15.38 28.16
CA GLU A 321 -19.03 -15.14 27.66
C GLU A 321 -19.25 -15.81 26.31
N ALA A 322 -18.25 -15.77 25.43
CA ALA A 322 -18.25 -16.53 24.18
C ALA A 322 -18.41 -18.04 24.44
N ARG A 323 -17.61 -18.58 25.37
CA ARG A 323 -17.67 -19.99 25.79
C ARG A 323 -19.01 -20.35 26.43
N ALA A 324 -19.57 -19.45 27.25
CA ALA A 324 -20.88 -19.66 27.85
C ALA A 324 -21.97 -19.80 26.80
N CYS A 325 -21.95 -18.97 25.75
CA CYS A 325 -22.90 -19.06 24.64
C CYS A 325 -22.72 -20.38 23.85
N LEU A 326 -21.47 -20.79 23.58
CA LEU A 326 -21.19 -22.06 22.89
C LEU A 326 -21.64 -23.28 23.71
N ASN A 327 -21.42 -23.29 25.03
CA ASN A 327 -21.81 -24.39 25.92
C ASN A 327 -23.33 -24.61 26.00
N GLU A 328 -24.13 -23.60 25.64
CA GLU A 328 -25.58 -23.75 25.52
C GLU A 328 -26.02 -24.36 24.18
N ILE A 329 -25.11 -24.59 23.24
CA ILE A 329 -25.37 -25.28 21.98
C ILE A 329 -24.98 -26.74 22.15
N ASP A 330 -25.89 -27.65 21.80
CA ASP A 330 -25.61 -29.08 21.82
C ASP A 330 -24.46 -29.42 20.85
N LYS A 331 -23.40 -30.05 21.37
CA LYS A 331 -22.19 -30.39 20.62
C LYS A 331 -22.46 -31.38 19.49
N GLU A 332 -23.55 -32.16 19.54
CA GLU A 332 -23.92 -33.09 18.45
C GLU A 332 -24.33 -32.36 17.16
N VAL A 333 -24.70 -31.08 17.25
CA VAL A 333 -25.17 -30.26 16.13
C VAL A 333 -24.07 -29.33 15.59
N TRP A 334 -22.88 -29.35 16.19
CA TRP A 334 -21.78 -28.49 15.78
C TRP A 334 -21.22 -28.92 14.43
N ASP A 335 -21.01 -27.93 13.57
CA ASP A 335 -20.25 -28.09 12.33
C ASP A 335 -18.76 -27.76 12.54
N GLU A 336 -17.96 -27.94 11.51
CA GLU A 336 -16.52 -27.65 11.53
C GLU A 336 -16.21 -26.21 11.95
N ASN A 337 -17.06 -25.24 11.57
CA ASN A 337 -16.85 -23.83 11.91
C ASN A 337 -17.09 -23.60 13.40
N VAL A 338 -18.14 -24.19 13.99
CA VAL A 338 -18.39 -24.06 15.44
C VAL A 338 -17.26 -24.69 16.25
N PHE A 339 -16.74 -25.85 15.83
CA PHE A 339 -15.55 -26.44 16.46
C PHE A 339 -14.31 -25.55 16.33
N PHE A 340 -14.09 -24.95 15.16
CA PHE A 340 -12.98 -24.02 14.97
C PHE A 340 -13.11 -22.76 15.85
N LEU A 341 -14.31 -22.15 15.93
CA LEU A 341 -14.56 -21.01 16.82
C LEU A 341 -14.34 -21.37 18.31
N SER A 342 -14.79 -22.56 18.72
CA SER A 342 -14.52 -23.10 20.05
C SER A 342 -13.02 -23.19 20.32
N ALA A 343 -12.25 -23.73 19.37
CA ALA A 343 -10.80 -23.80 19.47
C ALA A 343 -10.15 -22.41 19.61
N LEU A 344 -10.56 -21.42 18.81
CA LEU A 344 -10.08 -20.03 18.91
C LEU A 344 -10.34 -19.43 20.30
N VAL A 345 -11.53 -19.65 20.86
CA VAL A 345 -11.90 -19.19 22.22
C VAL A 345 -11.01 -19.84 23.28
N TYR A 346 -10.72 -21.14 23.15
CA TYR A 346 -9.81 -21.85 24.07
C TYR A 346 -8.37 -21.36 23.94
N HIS A 347 -7.86 -21.20 22.73
CA HIS A 347 -6.50 -20.70 22.47
C HIS A 347 -6.28 -19.29 23.06
N ASP A 348 -7.20 -18.37 22.81
CA ASP A 348 -7.13 -17.00 23.36
C ASP A 348 -7.21 -16.99 24.90
N SER A 349 -7.85 -18.01 25.48
CA SER A 349 -7.92 -18.24 26.92
C SER A 349 -6.70 -18.99 27.49
N LYS A 350 -5.66 -19.24 26.69
CA LYS A 350 -4.45 -20.01 27.05
C LYS A 350 -4.73 -21.46 27.46
N GLN A 351 -5.78 -22.04 26.91
CA GLN A 351 -6.20 -23.44 27.09
C GLN A 351 -5.88 -24.23 25.82
N ASP A 352 -4.58 -24.36 25.51
CA ASP A 352 -4.12 -24.90 24.23
C ASP A 352 -4.44 -26.39 24.04
N ASN A 353 -4.56 -27.16 25.13
CA ASN A 353 -4.94 -28.58 25.05
C ASN A 353 -6.38 -28.76 24.60
N GLU A 354 -7.30 -28.00 25.20
CA GLU A 354 -8.71 -27.95 24.81
C GLU A 354 -8.87 -27.42 23.38
N SER A 355 -8.09 -26.39 23.03
CA SER A 355 -8.03 -25.89 21.65
C SER A 355 -7.63 -26.99 20.66
N GLN A 356 -6.59 -27.77 20.94
CA GLN A 356 -6.17 -28.87 20.07
C GLN A 356 -7.27 -29.93 19.92
N GLN A 357 -7.97 -30.28 20.99
CA GLN A 357 -9.07 -31.25 20.92
C GLN A 357 -10.22 -30.77 20.03
N GLU A 358 -10.55 -29.49 20.09
CA GLU A 358 -11.64 -28.92 19.28
C GLU A 358 -11.20 -28.76 17.81
N LEU A 359 -9.92 -28.46 17.53
CA LEU A 359 -9.36 -28.50 16.18
C LEU A 359 -9.37 -29.90 15.57
N LEU A 360 -9.06 -30.94 16.35
CA LEU A 360 -9.11 -32.32 15.86
C LEU A 360 -10.54 -32.70 15.44
N LYS A 361 -11.55 -32.31 16.22
CA LYS A 361 -12.97 -32.51 15.84
C LYS A 361 -13.35 -31.71 14.59
N CYS A 362 -12.87 -30.48 14.46
CA CYS A 362 -13.04 -29.69 13.24
C CYS A 362 -12.50 -30.45 12.01
N LEU A 363 -11.31 -31.03 12.14
CA LEU A 363 -10.65 -31.78 11.05
C LEU A 363 -11.24 -33.19 10.83
N GLU A 364 -11.93 -33.77 11.82
CA GLU A 364 -12.73 -34.98 11.64
C GLU A 364 -13.95 -34.73 10.75
N LEU A 365 -14.57 -33.54 10.85
CA LEU A 365 -15.71 -33.15 10.03
C LEU A 365 -15.28 -32.65 8.64
N ASN A 366 -14.24 -31.81 8.59
CA ASN A 366 -13.69 -31.27 7.36
C ASN A 366 -12.16 -31.34 7.41
N ASP A 367 -11.61 -32.40 6.83
CA ASP A 367 -10.18 -32.67 6.83
C ASP A 367 -9.37 -31.70 5.96
N SER A 368 -10.06 -30.87 5.18
CA SER A 368 -9.51 -29.87 4.26
C SER A 368 -9.64 -28.44 4.79
N PHE A 369 -9.99 -28.27 6.07
CA PHE A 369 -10.09 -26.96 6.71
C PHE A 369 -8.69 -26.36 6.96
N ILE A 370 -8.23 -25.51 6.04
CA ILE A 370 -6.87 -24.95 6.02
C ILE A 370 -6.52 -24.23 7.34
N ASP A 371 -7.40 -23.39 7.86
CA ASP A 371 -7.10 -22.61 9.07
C ASP A 371 -6.96 -23.49 10.31
N ALA A 372 -7.75 -24.56 10.41
CA ALA A 372 -7.63 -25.54 11.47
C ALA A 372 -6.31 -26.32 11.38
N LEU A 373 -5.85 -26.67 10.17
CA LEU A 373 -4.54 -27.28 9.94
C LEU A 373 -3.39 -26.35 10.36
N ILE A 374 -3.43 -25.08 9.95
CA ILE A 374 -2.40 -24.08 10.31
C ILE A 374 -2.35 -23.88 11.82
N MET A 375 -3.51 -23.72 12.45
CA MET A 375 -3.61 -23.49 13.89
C MET A 375 -3.14 -24.72 14.68
N LEU A 376 -3.52 -25.93 14.26
CA LEU A 376 -3.06 -27.17 14.87
C LEU A 376 -1.55 -27.34 14.70
N GLY A 377 -1.01 -27.02 13.51
CA GLY A 377 0.43 -27.03 13.26
C GLY A 377 1.18 -26.06 14.17
N THR A 378 0.62 -24.88 14.38
CA THR A 378 1.21 -23.87 15.28
C THR A 378 1.22 -24.35 16.73
N LEU A 379 0.09 -24.87 17.23
CA LEU A 379 -0.03 -25.37 18.60
C LEU A 379 0.85 -26.60 18.89
N THR A 380 1.05 -27.46 17.89
CA THR A 380 1.87 -28.67 18.02
C THR A 380 3.35 -28.44 17.75
N SER A 381 3.75 -27.27 17.21
CA SER A 381 5.13 -26.97 16.78
C SER A 381 6.22 -27.20 17.84
N ILE A 382 5.94 -26.87 19.10
CA ILE A 382 6.91 -27.00 20.21
C ILE A 382 6.96 -28.44 20.74
N GLY A 383 5.80 -29.08 20.90
CA GLY A 383 5.70 -30.40 21.55
C GLY A 383 5.82 -31.60 20.61
N ASN A 384 5.37 -31.44 19.37
CA ASN A 384 5.36 -32.46 18.32
C ASN A 384 5.62 -31.85 16.93
N PRO A 385 6.86 -31.42 16.64
CA PRO A 385 7.21 -30.75 15.38
C PRO A 385 6.93 -31.62 14.14
N CYS A 386 7.01 -32.95 14.25
CA CYS A 386 6.70 -33.87 13.16
C CYS A 386 5.22 -33.82 12.77
N GLU A 387 4.32 -33.68 13.74
CA GLU A 387 2.89 -33.52 13.48
C GLU A 387 2.60 -32.13 12.93
N ALA A 388 3.27 -31.10 13.44
CA ALA A 388 3.15 -29.74 12.91
C ALA A 388 3.53 -29.65 11.43
N ILE A 389 4.64 -30.27 11.02
CA ILE A 389 5.06 -30.35 9.61
C ILE A 389 3.95 -30.98 8.76
N LYS A 390 3.40 -32.13 9.18
CA LYS A 390 2.33 -32.80 8.43
C LYS A 390 1.11 -31.92 8.23
N ASN A 391 0.72 -31.15 9.25
CA ASN A 391 -0.42 -30.24 9.16
C ASN A 391 -0.15 -29.10 8.19
N PHE A 392 1.04 -28.48 8.23
CA PHE A 392 1.41 -27.43 7.28
C PHE A 392 1.55 -27.96 5.84
N GLU A 393 2.15 -29.14 5.65
CA GLU A 393 2.23 -29.78 4.33
C GLU A 393 0.85 -30.12 3.77
N LYS A 394 -0.08 -30.59 4.63
CA LYS A 394 -1.46 -30.83 4.21
C LYS A 394 -2.16 -29.53 3.81
N ALA A 395 -1.94 -28.43 4.54
CA ALA A 395 -2.47 -27.12 4.17
C ALA A 395 -1.95 -26.67 2.79
N LEU A 396 -0.64 -26.86 2.51
CA LEU A 396 -0.03 -26.55 1.21
C LEU A 396 -0.52 -27.46 0.07
N LEU A 397 -0.90 -28.70 0.38
CA LEU A 397 -1.51 -29.61 -0.60
C LEU A 397 -2.91 -29.14 -1.04
N ILE A 398 -3.63 -28.45 -0.16
CA ILE A 398 -4.96 -27.90 -0.43
C ILE A 398 -4.84 -26.53 -1.10
N ASP A 399 -3.95 -25.67 -0.60
CA ASP A 399 -3.64 -24.35 -1.16
C ASP A 399 -2.12 -24.10 -1.21
N GLU A 400 -1.56 -24.20 -2.41
CA GLU A 400 -0.14 -23.95 -2.69
C GLU A 400 0.30 -22.49 -2.47
N ASN A 401 -0.64 -21.56 -2.29
CA ASN A 401 -0.36 -20.15 -2.02
C ASN A 401 -0.55 -19.78 -0.55
N CYS A 402 -0.78 -20.76 0.33
CA CYS A 402 -0.96 -20.54 1.75
C CYS A 402 0.34 -20.07 2.43
N SER A 403 0.53 -18.75 2.49
CA SER A 403 1.72 -18.11 3.06
C SER A 403 1.93 -18.51 4.52
N ALA A 404 0.87 -18.60 5.32
CA ALA A 404 0.96 -18.97 6.74
C ALA A 404 1.58 -20.37 6.96
N ALA A 405 1.30 -21.32 6.07
CA ALA A 405 1.90 -22.65 6.14
C ALA A 405 3.40 -22.62 5.81
N TYR A 406 3.82 -21.84 4.80
CA TYR A 406 5.25 -21.61 4.52
C TYR A 406 5.97 -20.97 5.71
N TYR A 407 5.37 -19.98 6.36
CA TYR A 407 5.94 -19.38 7.57
C TYR A 407 6.11 -20.40 8.70
N GLY A 408 5.09 -21.23 8.95
CA GLY A 408 5.14 -22.28 9.97
C GLY A 408 6.28 -23.28 9.72
N LEU A 409 6.45 -23.72 8.46
CA LEU A 409 7.56 -24.59 8.06
C LEU A 409 8.92 -23.89 8.20
N ALA A 410 9.02 -22.60 7.82
CA ALA A 410 10.26 -21.84 7.95
C ALA A 410 10.72 -21.75 9.41
N VAL A 411 9.79 -21.48 10.34
CA VAL A 411 10.08 -21.43 11.79
C VAL A 411 10.48 -22.80 12.32
N LEU A 412 9.82 -23.88 11.88
CA LEU A 412 10.19 -25.23 12.30
C LEU A 412 11.58 -25.64 11.78
N SER A 413 11.90 -25.32 10.53
CA SER A 413 13.23 -25.54 9.96
C SER A 413 14.30 -24.71 10.69
N GLU A 414 14.01 -23.45 11.01
CA GLU A 414 14.89 -22.59 11.81
C GLU A 414 15.15 -23.19 13.19
N ASN A 415 14.12 -23.64 13.90
CA ASN A 415 14.23 -24.30 15.21
C ASN A 415 14.97 -25.64 15.13
N ALA A 416 14.90 -26.33 14.00
CA ALA A 416 15.67 -27.54 13.70
C ALA A 416 17.12 -27.23 13.26
N PHE A 417 17.49 -25.95 13.16
CA PHE A 417 18.78 -25.47 12.65
C PHE A 417 19.07 -25.87 11.19
N ASP A 418 18.01 -26.16 10.42
CA ASP A 418 18.07 -26.38 8.98
C ASP A 418 17.87 -25.04 8.26
N PHE A 419 18.94 -24.25 8.22
CA PHE A 419 18.93 -22.91 7.64
C PHE A 419 18.67 -22.90 6.13
N GLU A 420 18.97 -23.99 5.42
CA GLU A 420 18.74 -24.07 3.98
C GLU A 420 17.24 -24.23 3.69
N SER A 421 16.57 -25.15 4.38
CA SER A 421 15.11 -25.27 4.28
C SER A 421 14.40 -24.02 4.81
N ALA A 422 14.87 -23.44 5.93
CA ALA A 422 14.30 -22.22 6.48
C ALA A 422 14.38 -21.05 5.49
N LEU A 423 15.53 -20.88 4.82
CA LEU A 423 15.72 -19.86 3.78
C LEU A 423 14.70 -20.02 2.65
N ASN A 424 14.55 -21.25 2.12
CA ASN A 424 13.61 -21.52 1.04
C ASN A 424 12.17 -21.20 1.45
N TYR A 425 11.74 -21.66 2.62
CA TYR A 425 10.38 -21.41 3.11
C TYR A 425 10.12 -19.94 3.45
N TYR A 426 11.10 -19.20 3.99
CA TYR A 426 10.97 -17.75 4.19
C TYR A 426 10.88 -17.00 2.86
N HIS A 427 11.58 -17.44 1.82
CA HIS A 427 11.42 -16.91 0.47
C HIS A 427 10.03 -17.20 -0.11
N ASP A 428 9.55 -18.44 0.00
CA ASP A 428 8.20 -18.79 -0.46
C ASP A 428 7.15 -17.98 0.29
N TYR A 429 7.25 -17.87 1.62
CA TYR A 429 6.41 -16.96 2.41
C TYR A 429 6.44 -15.52 1.87
N ALA A 430 7.64 -14.97 1.64
CA ALA A 430 7.81 -13.60 1.14
C ALA A 430 7.20 -13.40 -0.26
N THR A 431 7.21 -14.41 -1.12
CA THR A 431 6.64 -14.33 -2.48
C THR A 431 5.13 -14.54 -2.51
N LYS A 432 4.58 -15.36 -1.61
CA LYS A 432 3.15 -15.73 -1.55
C LYS A 432 2.32 -14.83 -0.65
N CYS A 433 2.94 -14.15 0.30
CA CYS A 433 2.24 -13.21 1.17
C CYS A 433 1.70 -12.01 0.38
N THR A 434 0.46 -11.61 0.67
CA THR A 434 -0.17 -10.40 0.11
C THR A 434 0.26 -9.13 0.86
N ASP A 435 0.72 -9.28 2.10
CA ASP A 435 1.13 -8.18 2.96
C ASP A 435 2.57 -7.73 2.70
N GLU A 436 2.89 -6.52 3.15
CA GLU A 436 4.25 -5.98 3.10
C GLU A 436 5.17 -6.81 4.03
N ILE A 437 6.23 -7.41 3.47
CA ILE A 437 7.17 -8.25 4.23
C ILE A 437 7.83 -7.43 5.36
N SER A 438 7.85 -7.99 6.56
CA SER A 438 8.49 -7.36 7.73
C SER A 438 10.01 -7.27 7.55
N SER A 439 10.64 -6.25 8.14
CA SER A 439 12.10 -6.14 8.12
C SER A 439 12.77 -7.34 8.79
N GLU A 440 12.10 -7.96 9.77
CA GLU A 440 12.57 -9.14 10.48
C GLU A 440 12.68 -10.37 9.56
N ILE A 441 11.66 -10.60 8.73
CA ILE A 441 11.68 -11.73 7.79
C ILE A 441 12.75 -11.52 6.72
N MET A 442 12.92 -10.28 6.24
CA MET A 442 14.02 -9.95 5.33
C MET A 442 15.40 -10.13 5.98
N ALA A 443 15.52 -9.83 7.28
CA ALA A 443 16.74 -10.08 8.05
C ALA A 443 17.05 -11.59 8.09
N LYS A 444 16.05 -12.44 8.35
CA LYS A 444 16.17 -13.90 8.32
C LYS A 444 16.64 -14.40 6.96
N ILE A 445 16.01 -13.94 5.89
CA ILE A 445 16.40 -14.28 4.51
C ILE A 445 17.86 -13.88 4.24
N ALA A 446 18.28 -12.66 4.58
CA ALA A 446 19.64 -12.19 4.38
C ALA A 446 20.67 -13.00 5.19
N ALA A 447 20.38 -13.23 6.47
CA ALA A 447 21.25 -13.97 7.38
C ALA A 447 21.41 -15.44 6.96
N PHE A 448 20.31 -16.14 6.65
CA PHE A 448 20.38 -17.54 6.21
C PHE A 448 21.03 -17.66 4.83
N SER A 449 20.81 -16.71 3.93
CA SER A 449 21.53 -16.64 2.65
C SER A 449 23.05 -16.55 2.85
N PHE A 450 23.51 -15.73 3.81
CA PHE A 450 24.92 -15.65 4.16
C PHE A 450 25.44 -16.96 4.78
N ILE A 451 24.75 -17.50 5.79
CA ILE A 451 25.14 -18.73 6.49
C ILE A 451 25.23 -19.92 5.52
N CYS A 452 24.31 -20.01 4.57
CA CYS A 452 24.28 -21.05 3.55
C CYS A 452 25.20 -20.79 2.35
N ASN A 453 26.04 -19.75 2.39
CA ASN A 453 26.94 -19.35 1.29
C ASN A 453 26.23 -19.23 -0.08
N LYS A 454 25.01 -18.70 -0.10
CA LYS A 454 24.30 -18.41 -1.35
C LYS A 454 24.89 -17.16 -2.00
N ASP A 455 24.89 -17.10 -3.32
CA ASP A 455 25.36 -15.91 -4.04
C ASP A 455 24.49 -14.68 -3.71
N HIS A 456 25.08 -13.48 -3.79
CA HIS A 456 24.38 -12.20 -3.68
C HIS A 456 23.70 -11.89 -2.33
N TRP A 457 24.13 -12.55 -1.25
CA TRP A 457 23.62 -12.29 0.11
C TRP A 457 23.75 -10.81 0.52
N GLU A 458 24.74 -10.08 0.00
CA GLU A 458 24.95 -8.65 0.26
C GLU A 458 23.74 -7.79 -0.13
N LEU A 459 23.07 -8.15 -1.25
CA LEU A 459 21.89 -7.44 -1.73
C LEU A 459 20.69 -7.64 -0.79
N LEU A 460 20.58 -8.81 -0.17
CA LEU A 460 19.52 -9.10 0.80
C LEU A 460 19.70 -8.26 2.06
N PHE A 461 20.94 -8.01 2.51
CA PHE A 461 21.21 -7.06 3.59
C PHE A 461 20.86 -5.62 3.21
N GLN A 462 21.04 -5.23 1.94
CA GLN A 462 20.59 -3.92 1.46
C GLN A 462 19.05 -3.82 1.48
N LYS A 463 18.35 -4.87 1.04
CA LYS A 463 16.87 -4.96 1.13
C LYS A 463 16.40 -4.89 2.58
N TRP A 464 17.07 -5.59 3.49
CA TRP A 464 16.78 -5.52 4.93
C TRP A 464 16.94 -4.08 5.46
N ASN A 465 18.07 -3.41 5.17
CA ASN A 465 18.31 -2.03 5.59
C ASN A 465 17.22 -1.06 5.08
N MET A 466 16.80 -1.20 3.82
CA MET A 466 15.75 -0.38 3.23
C MET A 466 14.40 -0.58 3.96
N LEU A 467 13.99 -1.84 4.18
CA LEU A 467 12.74 -2.15 4.89
C LEU A 467 12.79 -1.69 6.35
N PHE A 468 13.92 -1.90 7.02
CA PHE A 468 14.15 -1.44 8.38
C PHE A 468 13.95 0.08 8.52
N ARG A 469 14.61 0.87 7.67
CA ARG A 469 14.45 2.35 7.67
C ARG A 469 13.00 2.78 7.40
N LYS A 470 12.33 2.10 6.46
CA LYS A 470 10.94 2.40 6.10
C LYS A 470 9.99 2.14 7.27
N GLN A 471 10.12 0.99 7.94
CA GLN A 471 9.24 0.59 9.04
C GLN A 471 9.48 1.42 10.31
N LYS A 472 10.73 1.79 10.58
CA LYS A 472 11.12 2.59 11.75
C LYS A 472 11.01 4.12 11.55
N GLN A 473 10.78 4.58 10.31
CA GLN A 473 10.77 6.01 9.95
C GLN A 473 12.05 6.77 10.38
N VAL A 474 13.21 6.15 10.21
CA VAL A 474 14.49 6.64 10.75
C VAL A 474 15.05 7.81 9.94
N SER A 475 15.36 8.93 10.61
CA SER A 475 16.04 10.09 10.00
C SER A 475 17.54 10.19 10.30
N GLY A 476 18.12 9.24 11.05
CA GLY A 476 19.52 9.24 11.49
C GLY A 476 20.21 7.89 11.39
N GLU A 477 21.29 7.72 12.16
CA GLU A 477 21.95 6.42 12.35
C GLU A 477 21.19 5.58 13.37
N GLU A 478 20.93 4.32 13.03
CA GLU A 478 20.31 3.36 13.94
C GLU A 478 20.97 2.00 13.78
N SER A 479 20.97 1.22 14.85
CA SER A 479 21.48 -0.16 14.83
C SER A 479 20.39 -1.15 15.22
N VAL A 480 20.32 -2.26 14.50
CA VAL A 480 19.46 -3.41 14.84
C VAL A 480 20.28 -4.67 14.89
N LEU A 481 20.04 -5.45 15.95
CA LEU A 481 20.71 -6.71 16.20
C LEU A 481 19.75 -7.86 15.87
N MET A 482 20.28 -8.87 15.19
CA MET A 482 19.57 -10.08 14.81
C MET A 482 20.42 -11.30 15.23
N PRO A 483 20.04 -11.99 16.31
CA PRO A 483 20.70 -13.22 16.70
C PRO A 483 20.17 -14.39 15.89
N VAL A 484 21.07 -15.22 15.36
CA VAL A 484 20.76 -16.52 14.75
C VAL A 484 21.46 -17.59 15.56
N ILE A 485 20.67 -18.36 16.31
CA ILE A 485 21.18 -19.42 17.17
C ILE A 485 21.21 -20.70 16.33
N GLY A 486 22.40 -21.28 16.16
CA GLY A 486 22.60 -22.59 15.54
C GLY A 486 23.05 -23.63 16.56
N TRP A 487 22.90 -24.91 16.19
CA TRP A 487 23.25 -26.01 17.10
C TRP A 487 24.77 -26.13 17.37
N LYS A 488 25.59 -25.75 16.39
CA LYS A 488 27.07 -25.78 16.47
C LYS A 488 27.69 -24.39 16.54
N GLU A 489 27.14 -23.45 15.78
CA GLU A 489 27.62 -22.08 15.67
C GLU A 489 26.44 -21.14 15.84
N SER A 490 26.64 -20.06 16.59
CA SER A 490 25.66 -18.99 16.71
C SER A 490 26.23 -17.74 16.06
N TYR A 491 25.40 -17.06 15.27
CA TYR A 491 25.75 -15.84 14.58
C TYR A 491 24.99 -14.68 15.21
N ILE A 492 25.67 -13.55 15.41
CA ILE A 492 25.03 -12.32 15.83
C ILE A 492 25.27 -11.31 14.73
N PHE A 493 24.22 -10.98 13.99
CA PHE A 493 24.28 -9.95 12.97
C PHE A 493 23.90 -8.60 13.60
N LEU A 494 24.73 -7.58 13.37
CA LEU A 494 24.45 -6.20 13.74
C LEU A 494 24.44 -5.38 12.46
N LEU A 495 23.26 -4.89 12.08
CA LEU A 495 23.08 -3.89 11.04
C LEU A 495 23.22 -2.51 11.69
N ILE A 496 24.24 -1.76 11.28
CA ILE A 496 24.42 -0.33 11.59
C ILE A 496 23.94 0.44 10.36
N SER A 497 22.71 0.91 10.40
CA SER A 497 22.12 1.73 9.35
C SER A 497 22.57 3.18 9.48
N LYS A 498 23.16 3.73 8.43
CA LYS A 498 23.67 5.12 8.37
C LYS A 498 22.85 5.97 7.38
N THR A 499 22.93 7.29 7.51
CA THR A 499 22.20 8.20 6.62
C THR A 499 22.59 8.04 5.15
N ASP A 500 23.82 7.63 4.91
CA ASP A 500 24.47 7.46 3.61
C ASP A 500 25.00 6.03 3.45
N GLY A 501 24.36 5.01 4.04
CA GLY A 501 24.83 3.64 3.91
C GLY A 501 24.38 2.69 5.01
N PHE A 502 25.07 1.55 5.14
CA PHE A 502 24.95 0.65 6.27
C PHE A 502 26.17 -0.28 6.40
N THR A 503 26.40 -0.79 7.61
CA THR A 503 27.43 -1.78 7.90
C THR A 503 26.78 -3.01 8.51
N ILE A 504 27.21 -4.21 8.10
CA ILE A 504 26.83 -5.49 8.70
C ILE A 504 28.04 -6.08 9.41
N ILE A 505 27.88 -6.32 10.70
CA ILE A 505 28.87 -6.99 11.53
C ILE A 505 28.30 -8.35 11.93
N CYS A 506 29.09 -9.41 11.78
CA CYS A 506 28.78 -10.75 12.29
C CYS A 506 29.78 -11.13 13.37
N GLY A 507 29.32 -11.28 14.61
CA GLY A 507 30.19 -11.40 15.78
C GLY A 507 31.06 -10.15 15.93
N ASP A 508 32.37 -10.30 15.87
CA ASP A 508 33.34 -9.19 15.93
C ASP A 508 33.86 -8.75 14.55
N THR A 509 33.32 -9.32 13.47
CA THR A 509 33.86 -9.15 12.11
C THR A 509 32.89 -8.33 11.27
N THR A 510 33.36 -7.23 10.67
CA THR A 510 32.58 -6.55 9.63
C THR A 510 32.56 -7.43 8.38
N ILE A 511 31.39 -7.96 8.03
CA ILE A 511 31.23 -8.84 6.87
C ILE A 511 30.82 -8.06 5.62
N PHE A 512 30.17 -6.90 5.79
CA PHE A 512 29.76 -6.05 4.68
C PHE A 512 29.69 -4.59 5.11
N GLU A 513 30.18 -3.69 4.27
CA GLU A 513 29.98 -2.26 4.44
C GLU A 513 29.55 -1.65 3.11
N TYR A 514 28.44 -0.93 3.17
CA TYR A 514 27.87 -0.18 2.07
C TYR A 514 27.82 1.29 2.47
N GLN A 515 28.35 2.14 1.61
CA GLN A 515 28.19 3.58 1.72
C GLN A 515 27.56 4.01 0.40
N GLU A 516 26.41 4.69 0.46
CA GLU A 516 25.85 5.43 -0.66
C GLU A 516 26.93 6.39 -1.15
N GLY A 517 27.63 5.97 -2.20
CA GLY A 517 28.66 6.78 -2.80
C GLY A 517 28.02 8.06 -3.32
N LYS A 518 28.74 9.18 -3.20
CA LYS A 518 28.49 10.43 -3.93
C LYS A 518 28.36 10.26 -5.46
N ASN A 519 28.47 9.04 -5.98
CA ASN A 519 28.58 8.66 -7.39
C ASN A 519 27.66 7.48 -7.79
N GLU A 520 26.51 7.29 -7.14
CA GLU A 520 25.59 6.21 -7.54
C GLU A 520 24.74 6.55 -8.76
N ALA A 521 24.48 5.52 -9.58
CA ALA A 521 23.53 5.56 -10.68
C ALA A 521 22.53 4.41 -10.57
N ARG A 522 21.25 4.75 -10.46
CA ARG A 522 20.14 3.79 -10.55
C ARG A 522 20.07 3.25 -11.98
N SER A 523 19.84 1.95 -12.11
CA SER A 523 19.74 1.31 -13.42
C SER A 523 18.29 0.99 -13.74
N SER A 524 17.89 1.22 -14.99
CA SER A 524 16.60 0.77 -15.52
C SER A 524 16.77 0.28 -16.95
N ILE A 525 15.75 -0.42 -17.48
CA ILE A 525 15.80 -1.01 -18.82
C ILE A 525 14.47 -0.84 -19.53
N GLY A 526 14.51 -0.56 -20.83
CA GLY A 526 13.32 -0.28 -21.60
C GLY A 526 13.64 0.09 -23.04
N LEU A 527 12.82 0.99 -23.60
CA LEU A 527 12.98 1.50 -24.95
C LEU A 527 13.23 3.00 -24.92
N VAL A 528 14.14 3.47 -25.77
CA VAL A 528 14.40 4.91 -25.96
C VAL A 528 14.28 5.23 -27.44
N LEU A 529 13.61 6.34 -27.75
CA LEU A 529 13.57 6.87 -29.11
C LEU A 529 14.85 7.67 -29.36
N PRO A 530 15.54 7.50 -30.50
CA PRO A 530 16.63 8.37 -30.90
C PRO A 530 16.19 9.85 -30.89
N HIS A 531 17.10 10.79 -30.66
CA HIS A 531 16.78 12.22 -30.51
C HIS A 531 15.93 12.81 -31.67
N ILE A 532 16.17 12.35 -32.92
CA ILE A 532 15.35 12.73 -34.09
C ILE A 532 13.94 12.17 -33.98
N GLY A 533 13.80 10.92 -33.55
CA GLY A 533 12.52 10.27 -33.25
C GLY A 533 11.78 10.94 -32.09
N PHE A 534 12.49 11.39 -31.04
CA PHE A 534 11.91 12.13 -29.92
C PHE A 534 11.38 13.51 -30.36
N SER A 535 12.12 14.23 -31.19
CA SER A 535 11.71 15.53 -31.74
C SER A 535 10.50 15.40 -32.68
N MET A 536 10.49 14.37 -33.53
CA MET A 536 9.31 14.03 -34.34
C MET A 536 8.13 13.59 -33.48
N HIS A 537 8.34 12.81 -32.41
CA HIS A 537 7.27 12.35 -31.51
C HIS A 537 6.62 13.53 -30.77
N LYS A 538 7.43 14.51 -30.35
CA LYS A 538 6.93 15.78 -29.80
C LYS A 538 6.09 16.53 -30.84
N PHE A 539 6.59 16.67 -32.08
CA PHE A 539 5.87 17.32 -33.18
C PHE A 539 4.58 16.59 -33.62
N VAL A 540 4.55 15.26 -33.57
CA VAL A 540 3.38 14.43 -33.90
C VAL A 540 2.32 14.54 -32.80
N ASN A 541 2.70 14.46 -31.51
CA ASN A 541 1.76 14.59 -30.40
C ASN A 541 1.16 15.99 -30.25
N GLU A 542 1.90 17.04 -30.61
CA GLU A 542 1.38 18.41 -30.68
C GLU A 542 0.29 18.58 -31.76
N ASN A 543 0.18 17.64 -32.72
CA ASN A 543 -0.74 17.69 -33.86
C ASN A 543 -1.65 16.44 -33.95
N ASN A 544 -2.10 15.93 -32.79
CA ASN A 544 -2.84 14.66 -32.60
C ASN A 544 -4.23 14.55 -33.29
N SER A 545 -4.71 15.55 -34.01
CA SER A 545 -6.03 15.53 -34.68
C SER A 545 -6.02 14.94 -36.10
N ASN A 546 -4.87 14.52 -36.63
CA ASN A 546 -4.74 13.98 -37.99
C ASN A 546 -4.61 12.44 -38.03
N PRO A 547 -5.63 11.70 -38.52
CA PRO A 547 -5.64 10.23 -38.51
C PRO A 547 -4.59 9.58 -39.43
N VAL A 548 -4.01 10.32 -40.39
CA VAL A 548 -2.89 9.82 -41.23
C VAL A 548 -1.61 9.61 -40.41
N ARG A 549 -1.46 10.25 -39.24
CA ARG A 549 -0.27 10.13 -38.38
C ARG A 549 -0.34 9.00 -37.34
N ALA A 550 -1.46 8.28 -37.26
CA ALA A 550 -1.56 7.08 -36.42
C ALA A 550 -0.61 5.97 -36.91
N SER A 551 -0.33 5.90 -38.23
CA SER A 551 0.69 5.00 -38.79
C SER A 551 2.11 5.41 -38.43
N ASP A 552 2.36 6.70 -38.16
CA ASP A 552 3.70 7.19 -37.78
C ASP A 552 4.07 6.75 -36.35
N ARG A 553 3.11 6.59 -35.43
CA ARG A 553 3.35 5.98 -34.11
C ARG A 553 3.79 4.52 -34.24
N TYR A 554 3.21 3.78 -35.18
CA TYR A 554 3.59 2.39 -35.45
C TYR A 554 5.02 2.30 -35.99
N ASN A 555 5.38 3.19 -36.94
CA ASN A 555 6.75 3.34 -37.45
C ASN A 555 7.75 3.79 -36.35
N MET A 556 7.29 4.56 -35.36
CA MET A 556 8.11 5.01 -34.24
C MET A 556 8.44 3.91 -33.24
N GLU A 557 7.49 3.03 -32.90
CA GLU A 557 7.77 1.83 -32.10
C GLU A 557 8.76 0.89 -32.81
N GLU A 558 8.73 0.83 -34.15
CA GLU A 558 9.74 0.10 -34.93
C GLU A 558 11.13 0.76 -34.86
N SER A 559 11.19 2.09 -34.72
CA SER A 559 12.45 2.86 -34.64
C SER A 559 13.06 2.97 -33.23
N ALA A 560 12.35 2.56 -32.18
CA ALA A 560 12.84 2.64 -30.82
C ALA A 560 14.03 1.68 -30.59
N LEU A 561 15.03 2.14 -29.84
CA LEU A 561 16.20 1.33 -29.51
C LEU A 561 16.00 0.64 -28.16
N PRO A 562 16.40 -0.63 -28.01
CA PRO A 562 16.56 -1.26 -26.71
C PRO A 562 17.63 -0.51 -25.91
N ALA A 563 17.27 -0.07 -24.70
CA ALA A 563 18.08 0.84 -23.91
C ALA A 563 18.31 0.36 -22.47
N ILE A 564 19.56 0.50 -22.01
CA ILE A 564 19.95 0.42 -20.61
C ILE A 564 20.11 1.86 -20.11
N ILE A 565 19.45 2.23 -19.03
CA ILE A 565 19.44 3.60 -18.53
C ILE A 565 20.15 3.65 -17.18
N LYS A 566 21.04 4.63 -17.01
CA LYS A 566 21.84 4.91 -15.82
C LYS A 566 21.53 6.33 -15.34
N ASP A 567 20.70 6.43 -14.32
CA ASP A 567 20.29 7.71 -13.72
C ASP A 567 21.17 8.02 -12.51
N TYR A 568 22.10 8.96 -12.67
CA TYR A 568 23.06 9.39 -11.66
C TYR A 568 22.43 10.37 -10.67
N THR A 569 22.71 10.16 -9.38
CA THR A 569 22.22 11.01 -8.29
C THR A 569 23.00 12.33 -8.17
N SER A 570 24.22 12.39 -8.72
CA SER A 570 25.08 13.58 -8.71
C SER A 570 25.73 13.86 -10.06
N LEU A 571 25.95 15.14 -10.34
CA LEU A 571 26.67 15.58 -11.55
C LEU A 571 28.16 15.19 -11.48
N GLU A 572 28.72 15.09 -10.27
CA GLU A 572 30.09 14.63 -10.04
C GLU A 572 30.28 13.18 -10.51
N GLY A 573 29.40 12.26 -10.10
CA GLY A 573 29.47 10.85 -10.49
C GLY A 573 29.18 10.62 -11.97
N TYR A 574 28.25 11.39 -12.53
CA TYR A 574 28.01 11.41 -13.98
C TYR A 574 29.27 11.81 -14.75
N ASN A 575 29.88 12.94 -14.39
CA ASN A 575 31.06 13.47 -15.06
C ASN A 575 32.29 12.59 -14.84
N GLU A 576 32.45 12.00 -13.66
CA GLU A 576 33.55 11.07 -13.38
C GLU A 576 33.43 9.83 -14.27
N THR A 577 32.23 9.24 -14.37
CA THR A 577 32.02 8.05 -15.21
C THR A 577 32.23 8.38 -16.69
N LEU A 578 31.65 9.48 -17.18
CA LEU A 578 31.82 9.91 -18.56
C LEU A 578 33.29 10.20 -18.88
N SER A 579 34.02 10.84 -17.96
CA SER A 579 35.45 11.12 -18.12
C SER A 579 36.29 9.84 -18.17
N LYS A 580 35.98 8.83 -17.35
CA LYS A 580 36.62 7.51 -17.42
C LYS A 580 36.37 6.85 -18.78
N LEU A 581 35.13 6.86 -19.25
CA LEU A 581 34.76 6.31 -20.55
C LEU A 581 35.47 7.03 -21.70
N LEU A 582 35.54 8.36 -21.70
CA LEU A 582 36.24 9.13 -22.74
C LEU A 582 37.75 8.85 -22.75
N LYS A 583 38.37 8.62 -21.58
CA LYS A 583 39.80 8.28 -21.48
C LYS A 583 40.16 6.93 -22.11
N THR A 584 39.19 6.02 -22.27
CA THR A 584 39.42 4.75 -22.96
C THR A 584 39.76 4.92 -24.44
N GLY A 585 39.39 6.08 -25.04
CA GLY A 585 39.52 6.34 -26.47
C GLY A 585 38.56 5.54 -27.35
N LYS A 586 37.56 4.85 -26.75
CA LYS A 586 36.61 3.97 -27.46
C LYS A 586 35.29 4.63 -27.83
N LEU A 587 35.03 5.85 -27.35
CA LEU A 587 33.81 6.61 -27.63
C LEU A 587 34.06 7.59 -28.78
N HIS A 588 33.33 7.41 -29.90
CA HIS A 588 33.38 8.32 -31.04
C HIS A 588 32.17 9.26 -31.01
N LEU A 589 32.40 10.57 -30.89
CA LEU A 589 31.30 11.54 -30.88
C LEU A 589 30.52 11.47 -32.21
N ASN A 590 29.22 11.23 -32.14
CA ASN A 590 28.31 11.15 -33.27
C ASN A 590 27.55 12.48 -33.45
N HIS A 591 26.85 12.90 -32.39
CA HIS A 591 26.03 14.11 -32.41
C HIS A 591 26.13 14.87 -31.09
N GLU A 592 26.01 16.19 -31.16
CA GLU A 592 25.90 17.09 -30.02
C GLU A 592 24.55 17.82 -30.09
N PHE A 593 23.67 17.53 -29.15
CA PHE A 593 22.31 18.06 -29.07
C PHE A 593 22.27 19.19 -28.04
N GLY A 594 22.70 20.39 -28.45
CA GLY A 594 22.84 21.54 -27.55
C GLY A 594 23.95 21.34 -26.50
N ASN A 595 23.93 22.13 -25.42
CA ASN A 595 25.07 22.21 -24.49
C ASN A 595 25.21 21.02 -23.54
N ASN A 596 24.15 20.22 -23.33
CA ASN A 596 24.10 19.24 -22.25
C ASN A 596 23.81 17.79 -22.71
N SER A 597 23.58 17.56 -24.00
CA SER A 597 23.24 16.23 -24.52
C SER A 597 24.19 15.80 -25.64
N LYS A 598 24.83 14.64 -25.50
CA LYS A 598 25.78 14.11 -26.48
C LYS A 598 25.49 12.66 -26.81
N GLU A 599 25.72 12.28 -28.05
CA GLU A 599 25.66 10.89 -28.51
C GLU A 599 27.04 10.44 -28.97
N TYR A 600 27.45 9.27 -28.50
CA TYR A 600 28.69 8.60 -28.87
C TYR A 600 28.38 7.24 -29.49
N ILE A 601 29.16 6.84 -30.50
CA ILE A 601 29.15 5.49 -31.08
C ILE A 601 30.33 4.71 -30.50
N ILE A 602 30.09 3.44 -30.18
CA ILE A 602 31.11 2.47 -29.74
C ILE A 602 31.17 1.32 -30.74
N ASN A 603 32.37 0.89 -31.12
CA ASN A 603 32.54 -0.26 -31.99
C ASN A 603 32.21 -1.57 -31.25
N ASP A 604 31.75 -2.57 -31.99
CA ASP A 604 31.31 -3.85 -31.40
C ASP A 604 32.41 -4.58 -30.61
N ASP A 605 33.68 -4.44 -31.03
CA ASP A 605 34.82 -5.08 -30.38
C ASP A 605 35.28 -4.36 -29.09
N ASP A 606 34.76 -3.15 -28.86
CA ASP A 606 35.15 -2.28 -27.74
C ASP A 606 34.16 -2.33 -26.57
N ILE A 607 33.05 -3.07 -26.71
CA ILE A 607 32.01 -3.21 -25.69
C ILE A 607 31.56 -4.66 -25.51
N THR A 608 31.42 -5.09 -24.26
CA THR A 608 30.82 -6.39 -23.90
C THR A 608 29.72 -6.16 -22.87
N ILE A 609 28.55 -6.76 -23.09
CA ILE A 609 27.40 -6.66 -22.18
C ILE A 609 26.90 -8.06 -21.86
N GLU A 610 27.04 -8.47 -20.61
CA GLU A 610 26.52 -9.73 -20.11
C GLU A 610 25.49 -9.46 -19.00
N MET A 611 24.30 -10.02 -19.15
CA MET A 611 23.22 -9.93 -18.17
C MET A 611 22.80 -11.33 -17.74
N LYS A 612 22.52 -11.47 -16.45
CA LYS A 612 21.98 -12.67 -15.82
C LYS A 612 20.63 -12.34 -15.20
N ILE A 613 19.68 -13.26 -15.36
CA ILE A 613 18.34 -13.17 -14.79
C ILE A 613 18.18 -14.29 -13.76
N THR A 614 17.77 -13.92 -12.56
CA THR A 614 17.52 -14.83 -11.45
C THR A 614 16.19 -14.43 -10.80
N GLY A 615 15.14 -15.24 -10.98
CA GLY A 615 13.78 -14.88 -10.55
C GLY A 615 13.26 -13.59 -11.20
N SER A 616 12.94 -12.57 -10.38
CA SER A 616 12.54 -11.23 -10.84
C SER A 616 13.70 -10.24 -10.99
N GLU A 617 14.94 -10.66 -10.77
CA GLU A 617 16.10 -9.76 -10.79
C GLU A 617 16.88 -9.87 -12.10
N LEU A 618 17.45 -8.76 -12.56
CA LEU A 618 18.43 -8.69 -13.64
C LEU A 618 19.70 -8.02 -13.15
N ILE A 619 20.81 -8.73 -13.25
CA ILE A 619 22.16 -8.26 -12.93
C ILE A 619 22.96 -8.23 -14.23
N GLY A 620 23.61 -7.13 -14.54
CA GLY A 620 24.40 -6.98 -15.77
C GLY A 620 25.77 -6.34 -15.55
N ASN A 621 26.73 -6.77 -16.36
CA ASN A 621 28.06 -6.17 -16.45
C ASN A 621 28.24 -5.61 -17.86
N ILE A 622 28.56 -4.31 -17.94
CA ILE A 622 28.92 -3.62 -19.16
C ILE A 622 30.40 -3.28 -19.08
N ILE A 623 31.19 -3.76 -20.01
CA ILE A 623 32.63 -3.52 -20.08
C ILE A 623 32.91 -2.72 -21.35
N ILE A 624 33.48 -1.52 -21.21
CA ILE A 624 33.92 -0.67 -22.32
C ILE A 624 35.40 -0.36 -22.11
N GLY A 625 36.27 -0.93 -22.95
CA GLY A 625 37.72 -0.91 -22.70
C GLY A 625 38.07 -1.55 -21.35
N ASP A 626 38.65 -0.78 -20.44
CA ASP A 626 39.00 -1.15 -19.06
C ASP A 626 37.95 -0.72 -18.01
N VAL A 627 36.86 -0.08 -18.43
CA VAL A 627 35.82 0.44 -17.55
C VAL A 627 34.69 -0.57 -17.39
N LEU A 628 34.43 -0.99 -16.15
CA LEU A 628 33.28 -1.82 -15.77
C LEU A 628 32.14 -0.95 -15.23
N MET A 629 30.94 -1.12 -15.79
CA MET A 629 29.69 -0.57 -15.26
C MET A 629 28.74 -1.72 -14.91
N ARG A 630 28.29 -1.76 -13.64
CA ARG A 630 27.30 -2.74 -13.16
C ARG A 630 25.88 -2.24 -13.36
N VAL A 631 24.98 -3.13 -13.71
CA VAL A 631 23.53 -2.91 -13.89
C VAL A 631 22.82 -3.84 -12.90
N TRP A 632 21.86 -3.31 -12.16
CA TRP A 632 20.98 -4.12 -11.33
C TRP A 632 19.56 -3.56 -11.39
N ILE A 633 18.60 -4.45 -11.66
CA ILE A 633 17.20 -4.11 -11.87
C ILE A 633 16.34 -5.17 -11.19
N ASP A 634 15.59 -4.77 -10.16
CA ASP A 634 14.61 -5.60 -9.47
C ASP A 634 13.40 -4.74 -9.05
N PRO A 635 12.15 -5.14 -9.38
CA PRO A 635 11.78 -6.27 -10.23
C PRO A 635 11.84 -5.96 -11.73
N ILE A 636 12.17 -6.97 -12.54
CA ILE A 636 12.04 -6.91 -14.00
C ILE A 636 10.56 -6.87 -14.39
N GLY A 637 10.11 -5.69 -14.82
CA GLY A 637 8.71 -5.43 -15.16
C GLY A 637 8.45 -5.31 -16.66
N LYS A 638 7.45 -4.49 -17.00
CA LYS A 638 7.04 -4.20 -18.38
C LYS A 638 8.17 -3.63 -19.25
N GLY A 639 9.11 -2.88 -18.65
CA GLY A 639 10.28 -2.33 -19.33
C GLY A 639 11.18 -3.42 -19.91
N PHE A 640 11.50 -4.44 -19.13
CA PHE A 640 12.31 -5.57 -19.58
C PHE A 640 11.64 -6.39 -20.68
N ARG A 641 10.31 -6.62 -20.58
CA ARG A 641 9.54 -7.30 -21.64
C ARG A 641 9.62 -6.54 -22.97
N SER A 642 9.52 -5.22 -22.93
CA SER A 642 9.60 -4.35 -24.10
C SER A 642 11.01 -4.33 -24.69
N PHE A 643 12.03 -4.23 -23.84
CA PHE A 643 13.44 -4.33 -24.22
C PHE A 643 13.74 -5.65 -24.94
N LYS A 644 13.34 -6.79 -24.38
CA LYS A 644 13.54 -8.12 -24.98
C LYS A 644 12.85 -8.25 -26.35
N LYS A 645 11.60 -7.78 -26.44
CA LYS A 645 10.83 -7.78 -27.69
C LYS A 645 11.55 -7.00 -28.79
N GLN A 646 12.11 -5.83 -28.45
CA GLN A 646 12.83 -5.01 -29.42
C GLN A 646 14.20 -5.59 -29.77
N LEU A 647 14.90 -6.20 -28.80
CA LEU A 647 16.17 -6.88 -29.05
C LEU A 647 16.02 -8.01 -30.09
N SER A 648 14.92 -8.75 -30.05
CA SER A 648 14.60 -9.83 -30.99
C SER A 648 14.10 -9.39 -32.37
N ARG A 649 13.74 -8.11 -32.57
CA ARG A 649 13.22 -7.61 -33.84
C ARG A 649 14.35 -7.16 -34.76
N ASP A 650 14.34 -7.58 -36.03
CA ASP A 650 15.25 -7.04 -37.04
C ASP A 650 14.78 -5.66 -37.47
N CYS A 651 15.43 -4.62 -36.93
CA CYS A 651 15.20 -3.23 -37.29
C CYS A 651 16.30 -2.75 -38.25
N SER A 652 16.03 -1.68 -38.99
CA SER A 652 16.93 -1.15 -40.03
C SER A 652 18.33 -0.75 -39.53
N PHE A 653 18.51 -0.49 -38.24
CA PHE A 653 19.79 -0.09 -37.64
C PHE A 653 20.48 -1.20 -36.83
N ASN A 654 19.72 -2.18 -36.30
CA ASN A 654 20.22 -3.26 -35.43
C ASN A 654 21.11 -2.76 -34.28
N GLU A 655 20.70 -1.65 -33.67
CA GLU A 655 21.40 -0.93 -32.61
C GLU A 655 20.71 -1.08 -31.25
N ALA A 656 21.47 -0.80 -30.20
CA ALA A 656 21.05 -0.65 -28.82
C ALA A 656 21.79 0.55 -28.21
N CYS A 657 21.34 1.03 -27.06
CA CYS A 657 22.04 2.14 -26.41
C CYS A 657 22.13 2.01 -24.88
N ILE A 658 23.12 2.70 -24.31
CA ILE A 658 23.21 3.01 -22.89
C ILE A 658 22.97 4.51 -22.73
N VAL A 659 21.99 4.90 -21.93
CA VAL A 659 21.67 6.31 -21.68
C VAL A 659 22.08 6.67 -20.26
N MET A 660 23.08 7.53 -20.13
CA MET A 660 23.52 8.10 -18.86
C MET A 660 22.85 9.45 -18.65
N ARG A 661 22.19 9.66 -17.51
CA ARG A 661 21.43 10.89 -17.22
C ARG A 661 21.76 11.45 -15.85
N CYS A 662 21.80 12.78 -15.75
CA CYS A 662 21.82 13.50 -14.50
C CYS A 662 21.24 14.91 -14.68
N ASN A 663 20.17 15.26 -13.98
CA ASN A 663 19.48 16.55 -14.13
C ASN A 663 19.15 16.84 -15.61
N ASN A 664 19.77 17.88 -16.20
CA ASN A 664 19.59 18.27 -17.59
C ASN A 664 20.71 17.74 -18.53
N HIS A 665 21.58 16.86 -18.03
CA HIS A 665 22.69 16.26 -18.80
C HIS A 665 22.34 14.85 -19.24
N GLU A 666 22.61 14.54 -20.51
CA GLU A 666 22.40 13.21 -21.08
C GLU A 666 23.58 12.82 -21.98
N SER A 667 24.11 11.61 -21.79
CA SER A 667 25.06 11.02 -22.73
C SER A 667 24.52 9.68 -23.19
N THR A 668 24.30 9.55 -24.49
CA THR A 668 23.84 8.32 -25.12
C THR A 668 25.00 7.61 -25.78
N LEU A 669 25.19 6.34 -25.47
CA LEU A 669 26.20 5.46 -26.05
C LEU A 669 25.51 4.44 -26.94
N THR A 670 25.69 4.55 -28.25
CA THR A 670 25.03 3.71 -29.27
C THR A 670 26.02 2.64 -29.78
N PHE A 671 25.54 1.40 -29.91
CA PHE A 671 26.32 0.24 -30.34
C PHE A 671 25.42 -0.83 -30.97
N LYS A 672 25.96 -1.88 -31.61
CA LYS A 672 25.10 -2.93 -32.17
C LYS A 672 24.52 -3.84 -31.12
N LYS A 673 23.22 -4.12 -31.21
CA LYS A 673 22.48 -4.92 -30.22
C LYS A 673 23.02 -6.35 -30.01
N LYS A 674 23.76 -6.90 -30.98
CA LYS A 674 24.34 -8.25 -30.94
C LYS A 674 25.36 -8.46 -29.80
N VAL A 675 25.91 -7.38 -29.24
CA VAL A 675 26.87 -7.44 -28.13
C VAL A 675 26.20 -7.75 -26.79
N ILE A 676 24.87 -7.64 -26.71
CA ILE A 676 24.10 -7.93 -25.50
C ILE A 676 23.85 -9.44 -25.41
N ARG A 677 24.39 -10.06 -24.36
CA ARG A 677 24.11 -11.45 -24.00
C ARG A 677 23.27 -11.50 -22.72
N ILE A 678 22.16 -12.23 -22.78
CA ILE A 678 21.28 -12.45 -21.63
C ILE A 678 21.25 -13.94 -21.33
N ILE A 679 21.63 -14.29 -20.10
CA ILE A 679 21.65 -15.65 -19.55
C ILE A 679 20.50 -15.75 -18.56
N TYR A 680 19.69 -16.80 -18.70
CA TYR A 680 18.65 -17.14 -17.73
C TYR A 680 19.25 -18.19 -16.78
N CYS A 681 19.30 -17.87 -15.50
CA CYS A 681 19.75 -18.78 -14.46
C CYS A 681 18.49 -19.39 -13.82
N ASP A 682 18.49 -20.72 -13.69
CA ASP A 682 17.43 -21.48 -13.03
C ASP A 682 17.41 -21.24 -11.52
#